data_AF-A0ABD6CRF3-F1
#
_entry.id   AF-A0ABD6CRF3-F1
#
_cell.length_a   1.000
_cell.length_b   1.000
_cell.length_c   1.000
_cell.angle_alpha   90.00
_cell.angle_beta   90.00
_cell.angle_gamma   90.00
#
_symmetry.space_group_name_H-M   'P 1'
#
loop_
_entity.id
_entity.type
_entity.pdbx_description
1 polymer ?
#
loop_
_entity_poly.entity_id
_entity_poly.type
_entity_poly.pdbx_seq_one_letter_code
_entity_poly.pdbx_strand_id
1 'polypeptide(L)'
;MHVSDLPVSAAVREHYRASGIEELYPPQAAAVEAGITEGENVVAAIPTASGKTLIAELAMLTADGPALYAVPLRALAREKYESFADLPGVSVGISTGDFDSPDEELGAEDVVVATAEKVDSAIRNGASWVEDLACVVVDEVHLLGRERRGPTLEVTLATLQRRAPGVQIVALSATVDNPEDVASWLDAELVESTWRPVSLRTGVYDGDDVTFDDGSTLDVDVSDADEGDTDGERDTEATAALVEGSIDSGGQCLAFVRSRREAESLAMRLAEDDLAPDGDAAADLAAEIRDVDGTSTGHRLAEAAESGVGFHHAGLVNEHRALVESAFRERNLGVICATPTLAAGVNVPARRVVVRDLERYTGEEMSKLPVLEVHQMCGRAGRPHLDPYGEAVLVGDERTAEDLWDRYVDAGPEAVESQLAAREALRTHVLSVVASGFADSTASVLDLLDATFFAHQSPDVDLSGLLDTVTGELSGMELLDVGEATAETTDADTAATGDGSDALAATSLGETVSRQYVRPETGARLIEGIRTIEGMADDDVTALTALGVVCATPDMRGTYLGNRERADVYRYASRHAAAFTTAPEEADDFEAWLCAVKLARLVFEWSEGASIEALVDRYRVGPGDVESHVERTVWLLGAGDALAATLDADVDVFDRVRRRLVDSADDTPGDGVDRQPR
;
A
#
# COMPACT_ATOMS: atom_id res chain seq x y z
N MET A 1 -18.34 -1.28 -28.60
CA MET A 1 -17.76 -0.19 -29.42
C MET A 1 -16.48 -0.72 -30.04
N HIS A 2 -16.23 -0.50 -31.35
CA HIS A 2 -15.00 -1.00 -31.98
C HIS A 2 -13.82 -0.07 -31.69
N VAL A 3 -12.62 -0.66 -31.54
CA VAL A 3 -11.36 0.11 -31.38
C VAL A 3 -11.10 1.04 -32.55
N SER A 4 -11.62 0.74 -33.75
CA SER A 4 -11.53 1.62 -34.91
C SER A 4 -12.15 2.99 -34.70
N ASP A 5 -13.14 3.10 -33.81
CA ASP A 5 -13.97 4.28 -33.66
C ASP A 5 -13.45 5.21 -32.56
N LEU A 6 -12.43 4.76 -31.80
CA LEU A 6 -11.87 5.52 -30.68
C LEU A 6 -11.14 6.78 -31.14
N PRO A 7 -11.25 7.90 -30.39
CA PRO A 7 -10.63 9.18 -30.73
C PRO A 7 -9.13 9.26 -30.42
N VAL A 8 -8.41 8.12 -30.42
CA VAL A 8 -6.96 8.05 -30.19
C VAL A 8 -6.16 7.93 -31.49
N SER A 9 -4.83 8.06 -31.43
CA SER A 9 -3.96 7.99 -32.61
C SER A 9 -4.10 6.65 -33.36
N ALA A 10 -3.80 6.65 -34.67
CA ALA A 10 -3.86 5.42 -35.46
C ALA A 10 -2.85 4.35 -34.98
N ALA A 11 -1.72 4.78 -34.43
CA ALA A 11 -0.72 3.87 -33.87
C ALA A 11 -1.24 3.19 -32.61
N VAL A 12 -1.91 3.92 -31.71
CA VAL A 12 -2.54 3.37 -30.50
C VAL A 12 -3.64 2.37 -30.87
N ARG A 13 -4.50 2.69 -31.85
CA ARG A 13 -5.55 1.75 -32.31
C ARG A 13 -4.96 0.45 -32.84
N GLU A 14 -3.80 0.51 -33.50
CA GLU A 14 -3.11 -0.69 -33.99
C GLU A 14 -2.45 -1.48 -32.86
N HIS A 15 -1.86 -0.78 -31.89
CA HIS A 15 -1.33 -1.40 -30.66
C HIS A 15 -2.42 -2.21 -29.95
N TYR A 16 -3.60 -1.63 -29.72
CA TYR A 16 -4.73 -2.34 -29.10
C TYR A 16 -5.15 -3.60 -29.87
N ARG A 17 -5.23 -3.54 -31.20
CA ARG A 17 -5.54 -4.73 -32.01
C ARG A 17 -4.45 -5.78 -31.94
N ALA A 18 -3.18 -5.38 -31.94
CA ALA A 18 -2.05 -6.29 -31.80
C ALA A 18 -2.06 -7.00 -30.44
N SER A 19 -2.55 -6.32 -29.40
CA SER A 19 -2.79 -6.88 -28.06
C SER A 19 -4.10 -7.68 -27.95
N GLY A 20 -4.81 -7.91 -29.06
CA GLY A 20 -6.03 -8.72 -29.11
C GLY A 20 -7.32 -7.98 -28.76
N ILE A 21 -7.29 -6.66 -28.61
CA ILE A 21 -8.45 -5.83 -28.28
C ILE A 21 -9.08 -5.31 -29.58
N GLU A 22 -10.16 -5.96 -30.03
CA GLU A 22 -10.93 -5.52 -31.23
C GLU A 22 -12.16 -4.68 -30.87
N GLU A 23 -12.78 -4.98 -29.73
CA GLU A 23 -13.97 -4.33 -29.20
C GLU A 23 -13.79 -4.02 -27.71
N LEU A 24 -14.31 -2.87 -27.30
CA LEU A 24 -14.39 -2.51 -25.89
C LEU A 24 -15.41 -3.39 -25.16
N TYR A 25 -15.07 -3.78 -23.94
CA TYR A 25 -16.02 -4.38 -23.01
C TYR A 25 -17.18 -3.41 -22.70
N PRO A 26 -18.36 -3.92 -22.28
CA PRO A 26 -19.50 -3.07 -21.96
C PRO A 26 -19.20 -1.91 -21.00
N PRO A 27 -18.53 -2.10 -19.84
CA PRO A 27 -18.18 -0.98 -18.97
C PRO A 27 -17.20 0.03 -19.59
N GLN A 28 -16.28 -0.44 -20.44
CA GLN A 28 -15.34 0.44 -21.15
C GLN A 28 -16.06 1.31 -22.19
N ALA A 29 -17.02 0.74 -22.93
CA ALA A 29 -17.86 1.49 -23.85
C ALA A 29 -18.75 2.50 -23.12
N ALA A 30 -19.32 2.12 -21.98
CA ALA A 30 -20.10 3.01 -21.12
C ALA A 30 -19.27 4.20 -20.63
N ALA A 31 -17.99 4.00 -20.29
CA ALA A 31 -17.09 5.11 -19.94
C ALA A 31 -16.83 6.08 -21.10
N VAL A 32 -16.72 5.59 -22.34
CA VAL A 32 -16.65 6.47 -23.52
C VAL A 32 -17.94 7.25 -23.71
N GLU A 33 -19.10 6.60 -23.54
CA GLU A 33 -20.42 7.24 -23.62
C GLU A 33 -20.65 8.27 -22.50
N ALA A 34 -20.03 8.09 -21.33
CA ALA A 34 -20.02 9.02 -20.21
C ALA A 34 -19.12 10.26 -20.45
N GLY A 35 -18.42 10.34 -21.58
CA GLY A 35 -17.61 11.50 -21.94
C GLY A 35 -16.16 11.44 -21.46
N ILE A 36 -15.63 10.27 -21.08
CA ILE A 36 -14.24 10.15 -20.60
C ILE A 36 -13.21 10.62 -21.64
N THR A 37 -13.52 10.51 -22.93
CA THR A 37 -12.66 10.99 -24.02
C THR A 37 -12.91 12.45 -24.43
N GLU A 38 -13.82 13.13 -23.72
CA GLU A 38 -14.25 14.50 -23.96
C GLU A 38 -13.87 15.43 -22.80
N GLY A 39 -13.13 14.91 -21.81
CA GLY A 39 -12.68 15.66 -20.63
C GLY A 39 -13.64 15.62 -19.44
N GLU A 40 -14.73 14.84 -19.50
CA GLU A 40 -15.67 14.71 -18.38
C GLU A 40 -15.06 13.86 -17.26
N ASN A 41 -15.34 14.25 -16.01
CA ASN A 41 -14.95 13.47 -14.84
C ASN A 41 -15.77 12.16 -14.80
N VAL A 42 -15.11 11.04 -14.50
CA VAL A 42 -15.76 9.73 -14.47
C VAL A 42 -15.35 8.93 -13.25
N VAL A 43 -16.32 8.35 -12.55
CA VAL A 43 -16.09 7.29 -11.56
C VAL A 43 -16.49 5.96 -12.18
N ALA A 44 -15.53 5.05 -12.36
CA ALA A 44 -15.79 3.71 -12.87
C ALA A 44 -15.77 2.69 -11.71
N ALA A 45 -16.95 2.34 -11.20
CA ALA A 45 -17.15 1.32 -10.17
C ALA A 45 -17.41 -0.04 -10.82
N ILE A 46 -16.33 -0.74 -11.17
CA ILE A 46 -16.38 -1.97 -11.96
C ILE A 46 -15.43 -3.05 -11.41
N PRO A 47 -15.72 -4.36 -11.61
CA PRO A 47 -14.83 -5.43 -11.20
C PRO A 47 -13.42 -5.30 -11.80
N THR A 48 -12.40 -5.76 -11.07
CA THR A 48 -10.99 -5.64 -11.47
C THR A 48 -10.67 -6.29 -12.82
N ALA A 49 -11.34 -7.40 -13.16
CA ALA A 49 -11.16 -8.10 -14.42
C ALA A 49 -11.76 -7.36 -15.64
N SER A 50 -12.50 -6.26 -15.43
CA SER A 50 -13.29 -5.60 -16.48
C SER A 50 -12.52 -4.53 -17.26
N GLY A 51 -11.19 -4.47 -17.07
CA GLY A 51 -10.28 -3.68 -17.88
C GLY A 51 -10.26 -2.19 -17.55
N LYS A 52 -10.17 -1.85 -16.25
CA LYS A 52 -10.02 -0.47 -15.74
C LYS A 52 -8.85 0.29 -16.37
N THR A 53 -7.73 -0.40 -16.62
CA THR A 53 -6.53 0.22 -17.22
C THR A 53 -6.82 0.83 -18.59
N LEU A 54 -7.61 0.17 -19.45
CA LEU A 54 -7.96 0.74 -20.76
C LEU A 54 -8.86 1.98 -20.63
N ILE A 55 -9.73 2.06 -19.62
CA ILE A 55 -10.54 3.25 -19.34
C ILE A 55 -9.61 4.44 -19.02
N ALA A 56 -8.62 4.21 -18.16
CA ALA A 56 -7.63 5.22 -17.83
C ALA A 56 -6.79 5.65 -19.03
N GLU A 57 -6.28 4.70 -19.83
CA GLU A 57 -5.50 5.02 -21.03
C GLU A 57 -6.30 5.92 -21.98
N LEU A 58 -7.60 5.65 -22.19
CA LEU A 58 -8.44 6.48 -23.02
C LEU A 58 -8.53 7.92 -22.51
N ALA A 59 -8.69 8.12 -21.21
CA ALA A 59 -8.69 9.46 -20.61
C ALA A 59 -7.35 10.17 -20.84
N MET A 60 -6.25 9.53 -20.44
CA MET A 60 -4.91 10.11 -20.52
C MET A 60 -4.49 10.44 -21.96
N LEU A 61 -4.79 9.56 -22.92
CA LEU A 61 -4.41 9.73 -24.33
C LEU A 61 -5.26 10.75 -25.09
N THR A 62 -6.41 11.15 -24.54
CA THR A 62 -7.30 12.14 -25.14
C THR A 62 -7.27 13.48 -24.42
N ALA A 63 -6.62 13.56 -23.27
CA ALA A 63 -6.36 14.80 -22.55
C ALA A 63 -5.49 15.75 -23.38
N ASP A 64 -5.83 17.04 -23.36
CA ASP A 64 -5.07 18.10 -24.04
C ASP A 64 -3.89 18.61 -23.17
N GLY A 65 -3.12 17.69 -22.58
CA GLY A 65 -1.98 18.00 -21.72
C GLY A 65 -1.49 16.80 -20.92
N PRO A 66 -0.50 16.99 -20.03
CA PRO A 66 0.07 15.94 -19.19
C PRO A 66 -0.99 15.26 -18.31
N ALA A 67 -0.85 13.95 -18.13
CA ALA A 67 -1.71 13.15 -17.27
C ALA A 67 -0.96 12.54 -16.09
N LEU A 68 -1.62 12.48 -14.93
CA LEU A 68 -1.13 11.79 -13.73
C LEU A 68 -1.93 10.49 -13.53
N TYR A 69 -1.24 9.35 -13.39
CA TYR A 69 -1.83 8.08 -12.96
C TYR A 69 -1.37 7.77 -11.53
N ALA A 70 -2.26 7.99 -10.57
CA ALA A 70 -2.02 7.76 -9.14
C ALA A 70 -2.36 6.32 -8.77
N VAL A 71 -1.39 5.59 -8.19
CA VAL A 71 -1.55 4.21 -7.70
C VAL A 71 -1.38 4.10 -6.19
N PRO A 72 -1.91 3.04 -5.54
CA PRO A 72 -1.74 2.85 -4.11
C PRO A 72 -0.44 2.17 -3.70
N LEU A 73 0.29 1.53 -4.62
CA LEU A 73 1.46 0.71 -4.31
C LEU A 73 2.61 0.98 -5.29
N ARG A 74 3.84 0.95 -4.77
CA ARG A 74 5.05 1.09 -5.61
C ARG A 74 5.18 -0.04 -6.65
N ALA A 75 4.77 -1.25 -6.29
CA ALA A 75 4.76 -2.39 -7.22
C ALA A 75 3.80 -2.14 -8.40
N LEU A 76 2.59 -1.64 -8.12
CA LEU A 76 1.62 -1.23 -9.14
C LEU A 76 2.14 -0.09 -10.00
N ALA A 77 2.86 0.87 -9.41
CA ALA A 77 3.45 1.98 -10.17
C ALA A 77 4.41 1.46 -11.25
N ARG A 78 5.26 0.49 -10.90
CA ARG A 78 6.19 -0.14 -11.86
C ARG A 78 5.44 -0.91 -12.95
N GLU A 79 4.44 -1.72 -12.57
CA GLU A 79 3.60 -2.45 -13.53
C GLU A 79 2.93 -1.48 -14.54
N LYS A 80 2.35 -0.38 -14.04
CA LYS A 80 1.66 0.60 -14.90
C LYS A 80 2.61 1.44 -15.72
N TYR A 81 3.77 1.79 -15.18
CA TYR A 81 4.84 2.43 -15.94
C TYR A 81 5.27 1.58 -17.13
N GLU A 82 5.55 0.28 -16.93
CA GLU A 82 5.93 -0.62 -18.02
C GLU A 82 4.81 -0.72 -19.08
N SER A 83 3.57 -0.90 -18.62
CA SER A 83 2.40 -0.98 -19.51
C SER A 83 2.18 0.29 -20.34
N PHE A 84 2.38 1.48 -19.76
CA PHE A 84 2.18 2.75 -20.46
C PHE A 84 3.37 3.12 -21.34
N ALA A 85 4.59 2.74 -20.95
CA ALA A 85 5.79 2.93 -21.77
C ALA A 85 5.74 2.15 -23.09
N ASP A 86 4.95 1.07 -23.15
CA ASP A 86 4.68 0.30 -24.36
C ASP A 86 3.69 1.00 -25.33
N LEU A 87 3.02 2.08 -24.91
CA LEU A 87 2.09 2.82 -25.76
C LEU A 87 2.85 3.64 -26.82
N PRO A 88 2.42 3.60 -28.09
CA PRO A 88 3.16 4.23 -29.17
C PRO A 88 3.05 5.75 -29.16
N GLY A 89 4.18 6.43 -28.98
CA GLY A 89 4.29 7.88 -29.10
C GLY A 89 3.91 8.65 -27.83
N VAL A 90 4.00 8.00 -26.67
CA VAL A 90 3.75 8.57 -25.34
C VAL A 90 5.05 8.49 -24.56
N SER A 91 5.45 9.59 -23.92
CA SER A 91 6.55 9.57 -22.95
C SER A 91 6.00 9.40 -21.53
N VAL A 92 6.67 8.57 -20.72
CA VAL A 92 6.16 8.17 -19.40
C VAL A 92 7.26 8.34 -18.35
N GLY A 93 6.94 9.02 -17.25
CA GLY A 93 7.76 9.12 -16.05
C GLY A 93 7.19 8.30 -14.89
N ILE A 94 8.06 7.87 -13.96
CA ILE A 94 7.64 7.18 -12.73
C ILE A 94 8.26 7.84 -11.50
N SER A 95 7.47 8.05 -10.45
CA SER A 95 7.97 8.52 -9.16
C SER A 95 7.30 7.84 -7.97
N THR A 96 8.10 7.16 -7.15
CA THR A 96 7.59 6.31 -6.05
C THR A 96 8.41 6.37 -4.75
N GLY A 97 9.57 7.02 -4.75
CA GLY A 97 10.62 6.82 -3.75
C GLY A 97 10.96 8.04 -2.91
N ASP A 98 11.70 8.98 -3.52
CA ASP A 98 12.31 10.11 -2.82
C ASP A 98 11.25 11.14 -2.41
N PHE A 99 11.00 11.33 -1.11
CA PHE A 99 9.99 12.27 -0.63
C PHE A 99 10.50 13.71 -0.49
N ASP A 100 11.81 13.95 -0.66
CA ASP A 100 12.44 15.27 -0.47
C ASP A 100 12.70 16.01 -1.81
N SER A 101 12.05 15.56 -2.89
CA SER A 101 12.22 16.12 -4.23
C SER A 101 10.88 16.60 -4.82
N PRO A 102 10.85 17.78 -5.49
CA PRO A 102 9.69 18.26 -6.23
C PRO A 102 9.48 17.52 -7.56
N ASP A 103 10.49 16.79 -8.04
CA ASP A 103 10.48 16.03 -9.31
C ASP A 103 10.05 16.85 -10.53
N GLU A 104 10.59 18.06 -10.70
CA GLU A 104 10.26 18.97 -11.82
C GLU A 104 10.54 18.36 -13.21
N GLU A 105 11.41 17.35 -13.29
CA GLU A 105 11.66 16.59 -14.51
C GLU A 105 10.43 15.83 -15.02
N LEU A 106 9.48 15.47 -14.14
CA LEU A 106 8.24 14.78 -14.52
C LEU A 106 7.30 15.68 -15.33
N GLY A 107 7.42 17.01 -15.22
CA GLY A 107 6.61 17.95 -15.99
C GLY A 107 6.88 17.94 -17.50
N ALA A 108 7.94 17.24 -17.94
CA ALA A 108 8.25 17.06 -19.36
C ALA A 108 7.56 15.83 -19.98
N GLU A 109 6.96 14.96 -19.18
CA GLU A 109 6.39 13.69 -19.62
C GLU A 109 4.90 13.83 -19.99
N ASP A 110 4.45 13.05 -20.99
CA ASP A 110 3.02 13.01 -21.34
C ASP A 110 2.20 12.31 -20.23
N VAL A 111 2.76 11.28 -19.60
CA VAL A 111 2.13 10.54 -18.50
C VAL A 111 3.08 10.38 -17.32
N VAL A 112 2.62 10.71 -16.12
CA VAL A 112 3.35 10.51 -14.87
C VAL A 112 2.67 9.41 -14.05
N VAL A 113 3.40 8.35 -13.70
CA VAL A 113 2.91 7.29 -12.80
C VAL A 113 3.50 7.50 -11.41
N ALA A 114 2.66 7.71 -10.40
CA ALA A 114 3.15 7.95 -9.04
C ALA A 114 2.24 7.37 -7.97
N THR A 115 2.77 7.16 -6.75
CA THR A 115 1.91 6.85 -5.61
C THR A 115 1.22 8.10 -5.09
N ALA A 116 0.04 7.98 -4.48
CA ALA A 116 -0.66 9.13 -3.87
C ALA A 116 0.23 9.87 -2.87
N GLU A 117 0.98 9.14 -2.03
CA GLU A 117 1.94 9.71 -1.08
C GLU A 117 3.06 10.51 -1.77
N LYS A 118 3.46 10.11 -2.99
CA LYS A 118 4.52 10.79 -3.71
C LYS A 118 4.01 12.06 -4.41
N VAL A 119 2.77 12.04 -4.90
CA VAL A 119 2.11 13.26 -5.41
C VAL A 119 1.93 14.28 -4.29
N ASP A 120 1.42 13.86 -3.12
CA ASP A 120 1.31 14.71 -1.93
C ASP A 120 2.68 15.30 -1.54
N SER A 121 3.72 14.47 -1.48
CA SER A 121 5.10 14.92 -1.23
C SER A 121 5.60 15.93 -2.28
N ALA A 122 5.36 15.71 -3.58
CA ALA A 122 5.78 16.65 -4.62
C ALA A 122 5.09 18.02 -4.46
N ILE A 123 3.78 18.02 -4.16
CA ILE A 123 3.00 19.23 -3.87
C ILE A 123 3.59 19.99 -2.68
N ARG A 124 3.96 19.28 -1.60
CA ARG A 124 4.61 19.86 -0.41
C ARG A 124 5.96 20.51 -0.71
N ASN A 125 6.70 19.96 -1.67
CA ASN A 125 7.99 20.47 -2.11
C ASN A 125 7.88 21.55 -3.20
N GLY A 126 6.66 22.00 -3.53
CA GLY A 126 6.43 23.11 -4.45
C GLY A 126 6.45 22.72 -5.93
N ALA A 127 6.16 21.46 -6.24
CA ALA A 127 6.08 20.97 -7.61
C ALA A 127 5.10 21.80 -8.46
N SER A 128 5.66 22.50 -9.46
CA SER A 128 4.88 23.40 -10.32
C SER A 128 4.14 22.66 -11.44
N TRP A 129 4.67 21.52 -11.91
CA TRP A 129 4.09 20.70 -12.98
C TRP A 129 2.67 20.20 -12.69
N VAL A 130 2.28 20.17 -11.41
CA VAL A 130 0.93 19.78 -10.98
C VAL A 130 -0.14 20.75 -11.50
N GLU A 131 0.20 22.02 -11.68
CA GLU A 131 -0.72 23.05 -12.19
C GLU A 131 -1.01 22.90 -13.69
N ASP A 132 -0.14 22.20 -14.41
CA ASP A 132 -0.24 21.95 -15.86
C ASP A 132 -1.00 20.65 -16.20
N LEU A 133 -1.41 19.87 -15.20
CA LEU A 133 -2.11 18.60 -15.40
C LEU A 133 -3.46 18.81 -16.08
N ALA A 134 -3.70 18.10 -17.17
CA ALA A 134 -4.98 18.06 -17.87
C ALA A 134 -5.86 16.90 -17.40
N CYS A 135 -5.26 15.81 -16.90
CA CYS A 135 -5.98 14.61 -16.45
C CYS A 135 -5.32 13.99 -15.21
N VAL A 136 -6.12 13.56 -14.26
CA VAL A 136 -5.71 12.79 -13.07
C VAL A 136 -6.55 11.52 -13.02
N VAL A 137 -5.89 10.38 -13.22
CA VAL A 137 -6.46 9.06 -12.99
C VAL A 137 -6.08 8.59 -11.58
N VAL A 138 -7.07 8.15 -10.82
CA VAL A 138 -6.90 7.55 -9.49
C VAL A 138 -7.26 6.08 -9.55
N ASP A 139 -6.26 5.21 -9.40
CA ASP A 139 -6.49 3.77 -9.33
C ASP A 139 -6.87 3.33 -7.91
N GLU A 140 -7.79 2.38 -7.81
CA GLU A 140 -8.35 1.85 -6.57
C GLU A 140 -8.84 2.92 -5.58
N VAL A 141 -9.65 3.88 -6.06
CA VAL A 141 -10.17 5.01 -5.26
C VAL A 141 -10.94 4.58 -4.00
N HIS A 142 -11.50 3.37 -3.96
CA HIS A 142 -12.11 2.80 -2.76
C HIS A 142 -11.14 2.71 -1.56
N LEU A 143 -9.83 2.85 -1.77
CA LEU A 143 -8.84 2.95 -0.71
C LEU A 143 -8.94 4.24 0.12
N LEU A 144 -9.79 5.20 -0.29
CA LEU A 144 -10.31 6.27 0.58
C LEU A 144 -10.80 5.74 1.94
N GLY A 145 -11.39 4.54 1.95
CA GLY A 145 -11.87 3.86 3.16
C GLY A 145 -10.79 3.25 4.06
N ARG A 146 -9.50 3.46 3.79
CA ARG A 146 -8.40 2.82 4.53
C ARG A 146 -7.66 3.81 5.42
N GLU A 147 -7.60 3.52 6.72
CA GLU A 147 -7.09 4.41 7.79
C GLU A 147 -5.76 5.12 7.49
N ARG A 148 -4.81 4.43 6.86
CA ARG A 148 -3.45 4.98 6.64
C ARG A 148 -3.23 5.68 5.31
N ARG A 149 -4.05 5.40 4.30
CA ARG A 149 -3.83 5.87 2.92
C ARG A 149 -4.96 6.72 2.39
N GLY A 150 -6.18 6.45 2.86
CA GLY A 150 -7.37 7.20 2.52
C GLY A 150 -7.21 8.68 2.76
N PRO A 151 -6.76 9.14 3.94
CA PRO A 151 -6.61 10.57 4.21
C PRO A 151 -5.64 11.26 3.24
N THR A 152 -4.53 10.60 2.90
CA THR A 152 -3.56 11.13 1.94
C THR A 152 -4.14 11.24 0.54
N LEU A 153 -4.80 10.19 0.05
CA LEU A 153 -5.45 10.23 -1.26
C LEU A 153 -6.52 11.33 -1.33
N GLU A 154 -7.35 11.43 -0.30
CA GLU A 154 -8.42 12.41 -0.17
C GLU A 154 -7.91 13.85 -0.21
N VAL A 155 -6.92 14.18 0.62
CA VAL A 155 -6.33 15.52 0.68
C VAL A 155 -5.56 15.84 -0.59
N THR A 156 -4.90 14.85 -1.20
CA THR A 156 -4.22 15.04 -2.50
C THR A 156 -5.23 15.44 -3.57
N LEU A 157 -6.37 14.72 -3.68
CA LEU A 157 -7.40 15.03 -4.66
C LEU A 157 -8.04 16.39 -4.43
N ALA A 158 -8.39 16.71 -3.18
CA ALA A 158 -8.91 18.03 -2.83
C ALA A 158 -7.91 19.14 -3.20
N THR A 159 -6.62 18.92 -2.96
CA THR A 159 -5.56 19.90 -3.31
C THR A 159 -5.40 20.04 -4.83
N LEU A 160 -5.42 18.92 -5.58
CA LEU A 160 -5.34 18.93 -7.04
C LEU A 160 -6.51 19.68 -7.67
N GLN A 161 -7.75 19.44 -7.22
CA GLN A 161 -8.95 20.15 -7.69
C GLN A 161 -8.84 21.67 -7.49
N ARG A 162 -8.16 22.12 -6.43
CA ARG A 162 -7.94 23.54 -6.14
C ARG A 162 -6.78 24.14 -6.93
N ARG A 163 -5.68 23.39 -7.13
CA ARG A 163 -4.47 23.86 -7.83
C ARG A 163 -4.57 23.81 -9.35
N ALA A 164 -5.30 22.85 -9.90
CA ALA A 164 -5.52 22.69 -11.33
C ALA A 164 -7.02 22.77 -11.66
N PRO A 165 -7.63 23.98 -11.65
CA PRO A 165 -9.05 24.13 -11.95
C PRO A 165 -9.37 23.64 -13.37
N GLY A 166 -10.31 22.70 -13.48
CA GLY A 166 -10.69 22.11 -14.76
C GLY A 166 -9.88 20.89 -15.19
N VAL A 167 -9.00 20.37 -14.33
CA VAL A 167 -8.39 19.06 -14.51
C VAL A 167 -9.47 17.97 -14.58
N GLN A 168 -9.37 17.07 -15.56
CA GLN A 168 -10.25 15.91 -15.61
C GLN A 168 -9.86 14.91 -14.52
N ILE A 169 -10.81 14.41 -13.75
CA ILE A 169 -10.61 13.37 -12.73
C ILE A 169 -11.30 12.09 -13.16
N VAL A 170 -10.52 11.02 -13.25
CA VAL A 170 -11.01 9.66 -13.52
C VAL A 170 -10.70 8.77 -12.33
N ALA A 171 -11.72 8.34 -11.60
CA ALA A 171 -11.55 7.47 -10.44
C ALA A 171 -11.94 6.03 -10.79
N LEU A 172 -11.00 5.10 -10.64
CA LEU A 172 -11.21 3.68 -10.89
C LEU A 172 -11.42 2.96 -9.56
N SER A 173 -12.56 2.29 -9.41
CA SER A 173 -12.90 1.59 -8.17
C SER A 173 -13.29 0.15 -8.43
N ALA A 174 -12.99 -0.74 -7.48
CA ALA A 174 -13.77 -1.97 -7.33
C ALA A 174 -15.23 -1.61 -6.99
N THR A 175 -16.13 -2.59 -7.09
CA THR A 175 -17.53 -2.40 -6.69
C THR A 175 -17.60 -2.06 -5.20
N VAL A 176 -18.30 -0.97 -4.87
CA VAL A 176 -18.51 -0.39 -3.52
C VAL A 176 -20.00 -0.13 -3.31
N ASP A 177 -20.47 0.06 -2.08
CA ASP A 177 -21.91 0.26 -1.77
C ASP A 177 -22.43 1.67 -2.13
N ASN A 178 -21.55 2.66 -2.05
CA ASN A 178 -21.89 4.08 -2.25
C ASN A 178 -21.02 4.76 -3.33
N PRO A 179 -20.91 4.18 -4.54
CA PRO A 179 -20.14 4.78 -5.62
C PRO A 179 -20.68 6.16 -6.03
N GLU A 180 -21.98 6.42 -5.81
CA GLU A 180 -22.61 7.72 -6.03
C GLU A 180 -22.06 8.81 -5.11
N ASP A 181 -21.68 8.48 -3.88
CA ASP A 181 -21.09 9.46 -2.95
C ASP A 181 -19.73 9.93 -3.48
N VAL A 182 -18.91 8.99 -3.97
CA VAL A 182 -17.60 9.31 -4.55
C VAL A 182 -17.77 10.10 -5.86
N ALA A 183 -18.73 9.72 -6.71
CA ALA A 183 -19.02 10.42 -7.95
C ALA A 183 -19.55 11.84 -7.72
N SER A 184 -20.45 12.01 -6.75
CA SER A 184 -20.99 13.30 -6.32
C SER A 184 -19.92 14.21 -5.75
N TRP A 185 -19.01 13.68 -4.92
CA TRP A 185 -17.88 14.44 -4.38
C TRP A 185 -16.92 14.93 -5.49
N LEU A 186 -16.63 14.09 -6.48
CA LEU A 186 -15.72 14.42 -7.58
C LEU A 186 -16.39 15.17 -8.74
N ASP A 187 -17.69 15.48 -8.65
CA ASP A 187 -18.50 16.05 -9.74
C ASP A 187 -18.31 15.25 -11.04
N ALA A 188 -18.58 13.94 -10.95
CA ALA A 188 -18.26 12.95 -11.98
C ALA A 188 -19.48 12.12 -12.41
N GLU A 189 -19.50 11.70 -13.68
CA GLU A 189 -20.48 10.74 -14.17
C GLU A 189 -20.12 9.33 -13.64
N LEU A 190 -21.11 8.62 -13.12
CA LEU A 190 -20.93 7.29 -12.56
C LEU A 190 -21.12 6.21 -13.64
N VAL A 191 -20.09 5.42 -13.85
CA VAL A 191 -20.13 4.18 -14.65
C VAL A 191 -20.06 2.99 -13.70
N GLU A 192 -21.23 2.46 -13.35
CA GLU A 192 -21.35 1.27 -12.52
C GLU A 192 -21.64 0.03 -13.38
N SER A 193 -20.93 -1.07 -13.12
CA SER A 193 -21.20 -2.33 -13.81
C SER A 193 -20.74 -3.53 -12.99
N THR A 194 -21.52 -4.61 -13.00
CA THR A 194 -21.12 -5.92 -12.45
C THR A 194 -20.56 -6.86 -13.52
N TRP A 195 -20.47 -6.39 -14.77
CA TRP A 195 -20.00 -7.20 -15.90
C TRP A 195 -18.56 -7.64 -15.69
N ARG A 196 -18.25 -8.91 -16.03
CA ARG A 196 -16.91 -9.49 -16.02
C ARG A 196 -16.68 -10.30 -17.31
N PRO A 197 -15.44 -10.39 -17.82
CA PRO A 197 -15.13 -11.20 -19.01
C PRO A 197 -15.32 -12.70 -18.77
N VAL A 198 -15.10 -13.14 -17.53
CA VAL A 198 -15.28 -14.52 -17.08
C VAL A 198 -16.29 -14.52 -15.93
N SER A 199 -17.29 -15.41 -16.00
CA SER A 199 -18.26 -15.55 -14.91
C SER A 199 -17.57 -16.11 -13.67
N LEU A 200 -17.85 -15.52 -12.51
CA LEU A 200 -17.36 -15.97 -11.21
C LEU A 200 -18.48 -16.72 -10.51
N ARG A 201 -18.16 -17.88 -9.95
CA ARG A 201 -18.98 -18.62 -8.99
C ARG A 201 -18.35 -18.49 -7.62
N THR A 202 -19.09 -17.97 -6.66
CA THR A 202 -18.62 -17.91 -5.27
C THR A 202 -19.34 -18.99 -4.47
N GLY A 203 -18.59 -19.80 -3.72
CA GLY A 203 -19.16 -20.89 -2.94
C GLY A 203 -18.52 -21.04 -1.59
N VAL A 204 -19.20 -21.80 -0.73
CA VAL A 204 -18.75 -22.10 0.63
C VAL A 204 -18.60 -23.61 0.76
N TYR A 205 -17.44 -24.04 1.25
CA TYR A 205 -17.21 -25.41 1.69
C TYR A 205 -17.73 -25.59 3.11
N ASP A 206 -18.57 -26.60 3.34
CA ASP A 206 -19.22 -26.85 4.63
C ASP A 206 -18.65 -28.03 5.42
N GLY A 207 -17.56 -28.64 4.94
CA GLY A 207 -16.95 -29.82 5.55
C GLY A 207 -17.16 -31.11 4.77
N ASP A 208 -18.09 -31.13 3.80
CA ASP A 208 -18.29 -32.24 2.86
C ASP A 208 -18.24 -31.75 1.41
N ASP A 209 -19.04 -30.74 1.07
CA ASP A 209 -19.21 -30.27 -0.31
C ASP A 209 -19.04 -28.74 -0.40
N VAL A 210 -18.72 -28.24 -1.60
CA VAL A 210 -18.86 -26.81 -1.90
C VAL A 210 -20.24 -26.57 -2.51
N THR A 211 -21.00 -25.63 -1.95
CA THR A 211 -22.19 -25.07 -2.60
C THR A 211 -21.85 -23.71 -3.20
N PHE A 212 -22.21 -23.48 -4.46
CA PHE A 212 -22.01 -22.20 -5.16
C PHE A 212 -23.28 -21.35 -5.25
N ASP A 213 -23.11 -20.04 -5.42
CA ASP A 213 -24.16 -19.03 -5.61
C ASP A 213 -25.10 -19.29 -6.80
N ASP A 214 -24.64 -19.99 -7.83
CA ASP A 214 -25.45 -20.44 -8.96
C ASP A 214 -26.25 -21.74 -8.70
N GLY A 215 -26.15 -22.28 -7.47
CA GLY A 215 -26.80 -23.50 -7.02
C GLY A 215 -26.10 -24.80 -7.46
N SER A 216 -24.95 -24.71 -8.15
CA SER A 216 -24.12 -25.89 -8.41
C SER A 216 -23.36 -26.32 -7.16
N THR A 217 -22.96 -27.60 -7.14
CA THR A 217 -22.16 -28.18 -6.05
C THR A 217 -20.90 -28.82 -6.61
N LEU A 218 -19.86 -28.90 -5.77
CA LEU A 218 -18.61 -29.61 -6.04
C LEU A 218 -18.29 -30.51 -4.85
N ASP A 219 -18.28 -31.82 -5.09
CA ASP A 219 -17.83 -32.80 -4.09
C ASP A 219 -16.33 -32.62 -3.82
N VAL A 220 -15.95 -32.61 -2.54
CA VAL A 220 -14.56 -32.51 -2.09
C VAL A 220 -14.20 -33.76 -1.29
N ASP A 221 -13.39 -34.64 -1.89
CA ASP A 221 -12.98 -35.88 -1.22
C ASP A 221 -11.80 -35.60 -0.29
N VAL A 222 -12.08 -35.40 1.00
CA VAL A 222 -11.06 -35.24 2.05
C VAL A 222 -10.80 -36.60 2.70
N SER A 223 -10.21 -37.52 1.94
CA SER A 223 -9.99 -38.91 2.39
C SER A 223 -8.95 -39.06 3.51
N ASP A 224 -8.13 -38.03 3.75
CA ASP A 224 -6.98 -38.07 4.66
C ASP A 224 -7.19 -37.30 5.98
N ALA A 225 -8.37 -36.70 6.22
CA ALA A 225 -8.69 -36.07 7.51
C ALA A 225 -9.11 -37.13 8.55
N ASP A 226 -8.33 -37.30 9.60
CA ASP A 226 -8.62 -38.22 10.70
C ASP A 226 -9.73 -37.62 11.62
N GLU A 227 -10.58 -38.47 12.20
CA GLU A 227 -11.65 -38.03 13.15
C GLU A 227 -11.11 -37.21 14.35
N GLY A 228 -9.79 -37.24 14.60
CA GLY A 228 -9.09 -36.53 15.67
C GLY A 228 -8.43 -35.19 15.29
N ASP A 229 -8.50 -34.78 14.02
CA ASP A 229 -7.84 -33.57 13.52
C ASP A 229 -8.48 -32.29 14.07
N THR A 230 -7.64 -31.28 14.29
CA THR A 230 -8.07 -29.93 14.65
C THR A 230 -8.78 -29.26 13.48
N ASP A 231 -9.63 -28.26 13.77
CA ASP A 231 -10.35 -27.50 12.73
C ASP A 231 -9.39 -26.98 11.63
N GLY A 232 -8.20 -26.47 12.01
CA GLY A 232 -7.22 -25.99 11.03
C GLY A 232 -6.49 -27.06 10.21
N GLU A 233 -6.39 -28.30 10.72
CA GLU A 233 -5.85 -29.43 9.93
C GLU A 233 -6.88 -29.84 8.86
N ARG A 234 -8.16 -29.88 9.22
CA ARG A 234 -9.26 -30.15 8.27
C ARG A 234 -9.36 -29.08 7.18
N ASP A 235 -9.26 -27.81 7.54
CA ASP A 235 -9.26 -26.70 6.58
C ASP A 235 -8.07 -26.80 5.61
N THR A 236 -6.93 -27.29 6.07
CA THR A 236 -5.73 -27.50 5.26
C THR A 236 -5.92 -28.62 4.25
N GLU A 237 -6.44 -29.77 4.67
CA GLU A 237 -6.70 -30.91 3.76
C GLU A 237 -7.84 -30.59 2.77
N ALA A 238 -8.90 -29.91 3.21
CA ALA A 238 -9.94 -29.41 2.31
C ALA A 238 -9.36 -28.44 1.26
N THR A 239 -8.48 -27.53 1.68
CA THR A 239 -7.76 -26.63 0.75
C THR A 239 -6.89 -27.42 -0.22
N ALA A 240 -6.20 -28.47 0.23
CA ALA A 240 -5.38 -29.33 -0.62
C ALA A 240 -6.21 -30.05 -1.70
N ALA A 241 -7.33 -30.67 -1.32
CA ALA A 241 -8.23 -31.32 -2.27
C ALA A 241 -8.81 -30.33 -3.30
N LEU A 242 -9.18 -29.11 -2.86
CA LEU A 242 -9.64 -28.05 -3.76
C LEU A 242 -8.54 -27.54 -4.71
N VAL A 243 -7.29 -27.50 -4.25
CA VAL A 243 -6.14 -27.13 -5.07
C VAL A 243 -5.88 -28.22 -6.12
N GLU A 244 -5.74 -29.48 -5.70
CA GLU A 244 -5.48 -30.64 -6.56
C GLU A 244 -6.53 -30.74 -7.67
N GLY A 245 -7.82 -30.66 -7.32
CA GLY A 245 -8.90 -30.69 -8.32
C GLY A 245 -8.84 -29.54 -9.33
N SER A 246 -8.27 -28.39 -8.97
CA SER A 246 -8.03 -27.28 -9.91
C SER A 246 -6.88 -27.62 -10.87
N ILE A 247 -5.78 -28.14 -10.36
CA ILE A 247 -4.59 -28.53 -11.15
C ILE A 247 -4.92 -29.67 -12.11
N ASP A 248 -5.58 -30.73 -11.65
CA ASP A 248 -6.01 -31.88 -12.46
C ASP A 248 -6.90 -31.47 -13.64
N SER A 249 -7.66 -30.40 -13.46
CA SER A 249 -8.52 -29.84 -14.51
C SER A 249 -7.78 -28.91 -15.49
N GLY A 250 -6.45 -28.81 -15.40
CA GLY A 250 -5.60 -27.90 -16.17
C GLY A 250 -5.67 -26.43 -15.72
N GLY A 251 -6.16 -26.20 -14.50
CA GLY A 251 -6.28 -24.90 -13.86
C GLY A 251 -4.99 -24.45 -13.17
N GLN A 252 -5.08 -23.30 -12.53
CA GLN A 252 -4.14 -22.82 -11.52
C GLN A 252 -4.95 -22.38 -10.31
N CYS A 253 -4.33 -22.37 -9.12
CA CYS A 253 -5.01 -22.05 -7.87
C CYS A 253 -4.28 -20.96 -7.07
N LEU A 254 -5.04 -20.03 -6.49
CA LEU A 254 -4.56 -19.16 -5.40
C LEU A 254 -5.20 -19.60 -4.09
N ALA A 255 -4.39 -19.89 -3.08
CA ALA A 255 -4.87 -20.22 -1.74
C ALA A 255 -4.52 -19.10 -0.76
N PHE A 256 -5.52 -18.39 -0.24
CA PHE A 256 -5.35 -17.30 0.71
C PHE A 256 -5.45 -17.78 2.17
N VAL A 257 -4.48 -17.38 2.98
CA VAL A 257 -4.35 -17.73 4.39
C VAL A 257 -3.98 -16.50 5.24
N ARG A 258 -4.25 -16.55 6.55
CA ARG A 258 -4.21 -15.37 7.44
C ARG A 258 -2.82 -14.89 7.79
N SER A 259 -1.80 -15.72 7.64
CA SER A 259 -0.44 -15.38 8.08
C SER A 259 0.64 -15.96 7.20
N ARG A 260 1.83 -15.36 7.28
CA ARG A 260 3.02 -15.79 6.53
C ARG A 260 3.38 -17.25 6.83
N ARG A 261 3.36 -17.60 8.11
CA ARG A 261 3.61 -18.96 8.58
C ARG A 261 2.62 -19.95 7.97
N GLU A 262 1.34 -19.59 7.90
CA GLU A 262 0.33 -20.44 7.30
C GLU A 262 0.55 -20.59 5.78
N ALA A 263 0.97 -19.52 5.09
CA ALA A 263 1.26 -19.58 3.66
C ALA A 263 2.43 -20.54 3.37
N GLU A 264 3.50 -20.41 4.15
CA GLU A 264 4.64 -21.32 4.06
C GLU A 264 4.27 -22.76 4.46
N SER A 265 3.46 -22.97 5.50
CA SER A 265 3.03 -24.31 5.93
C SER A 265 2.14 -25.00 4.90
N LEU A 266 1.14 -24.29 4.37
CA LEU A 266 0.25 -24.82 3.34
C LEU A 266 1.02 -25.15 2.06
N ALA A 267 1.93 -24.26 1.63
CA ALA A 267 2.78 -24.53 0.47
C ALA A 267 3.63 -25.80 0.65
N MET A 268 4.22 -25.99 1.83
CA MET A 268 4.99 -27.21 2.10
C MET A 268 4.13 -28.47 2.12
N ARG A 269 2.89 -28.40 2.64
CA ARG A 269 1.96 -29.52 2.60
C ARG A 269 1.56 -29.89 1.17
N LEU A 270 1.24 -28.90 0.34
CA LEU A 270 0.88 -29.10 -1.08
C LEU A 270 2.07 -29.59 -1.91
N ALA A 271 3.31 -29.26 -1.51
CA ALA A 271 4.50 -29.73 -2.20
C ALA A 271 4.69 -31.26 -2.09
N GLU A 272 4.05 -31.91 -1.10
CA GLU A 272 4.04 -33.37 -0.96
C GLU A 272 3.25 -34.08 -2.07
N ASP A 273 2.32 -33.36 -2.71
CA ASP A 273 1.42 -33.88 -3.75
C ASP A 273 2.03 -33.79 -5.16
N ASP A 274 3.24 -33.22 -5.30
CA ASP A 274 3.98 -33.01 -6.56
C ASP A 274 3.11 -32.42 -7.69
N LEU A 275 2.77 -31.14 -7.54
CA LEU A 275 1.90 -30.38 -8.44
C LEU A 275 2.68 -29.71 -9.59
N ALA A 276 3.92 -30.13 -9.83
CA ALA A 276 4.79 -29.53 -10.83
C ALA A 276 4.26 -29.75 -12.25
N PRO A 277 4.28 -28.73 -13.12
CA PRO A 277 4.02 -28.95 -14.54
C PRO A 277 5.13 -29.82 -15.15
N ASP A 278 4.80 -30.57 -16.20
CA ASP A 278 5.79 -31.37 -16.93
C ASP A 278 6.97 -30.52 -17.42
N GLY A 279 8.21 -30.94 -17.10
CA GLY A 279 9.45 -30.34 -17.59
C GLY A 279 10.41 -29.91 -16.49
N ASP A 280 11.41 -29.09 -16.86
CA ASP A 280 12.45 -28.61 -15.95
C ASP A 280 12.13 -27.22 -15.36
N ALA A 281 11.03 -26.57 -15.76
CA ALA A 281 10.73 -25.18 -15.42
C ALA A 281 10.60 -24.92 -13.91
N ALA A 282 9.98 -25.86 -13.17
CA ALA A 282 9.88 -25.80 -11.71
C ALA A 282 11.26 -25.92 -11.03
N ALA A 283 12.13 -26.78 -11.55
CA ALA A 283 13.48 -26.97 -11.04
C ALA A 283 14.40 -25.77 -11.35
N ASP A 284 14.28 -25.20 -12.55
CA ASP A 284 15.01 -23.99 -12.96
C ASP A 284 14.60 -22.80 -12.07
N LEU A 285 13.29 -22.60 -11.86
CA LEU A 285 12.77 -21.59 -10.93
C LEU A 285 13.31 -21.79 -9.50
N ALA A 286 13.30 -23.03 -9.00
CA ALA A 286 13.82 -23.32 -7.67
C ALA A 286 15.32 -23.04 -7.54
N ALA A 287 16.09 -23.23 -8.61
CA ALA A 287 17.51 -22.83 -8.65
C ALA A 287 17.66 -21.31 -8.60
N GLU A 288 16.90 -20.58 -9.41
CA GLU A 288 16.89 -19.10 -9.39
C GLU A 288 16.53 -18.55 -8.00
N ILE A 289 15.51 -19.11 -7.34
CA ILE A 289 15.09 -18.68 -5.99
C ILE A 289 16.20 -18.88 -4.94
N ARG A 290 16.97 -19.97 -5.04
CA ARG A 290 18.12 -20.24 -4.15
C ARG A 290 19.29 -19.29 -4.38
N ASP A 291 19.44 -18.78 -5.59
CA ASP A 291 20.54 -17.89 -5.94
C ASP A 291 20.28 -16.45 -5.44
N VAL A 292 19.03 -16.08 -5.12
CA VAL A 292 18.67 -14.76 -4.57
C VAL A 292 19.20 -14.55 -3.15
N ASP A 293 18.96 -15.50 -2.23
CA ASP A 293 19.46 -15.41 -0.84
C ASP A 293 19.64 -16.79 -0.18
N GLY A 294 20.39 -16.83 0.92
CA GLY A 294 20.66 -18.05 1.70
C GLY A 294 19.69 -18.28 2.86
N THR A 295 18.56 -17.58 2.93
CA THR A 295 17.69 -17.59 4.12
C THR A 295 16.89 -18.88 4.24
N SER A 296 16.44 -19.21 5.46
CA SER A 296 15.57 -20.36 5.68
C SER A 296 14.23 -20.22 4.95
N THR A 297 13.71 -19.00 4.81
CA THR A 297 12.51 -18.71 4.02
C THR A 297 12.75 -18.93 2.52
N GLY A 298 13.85 -18.43 1.96
CA GLY A 298 14.22 -18.66 0.55
C GLY A 298 14.38 -20.15 0.21
N HIS A 299 15.04 -20.91 1.09
CA HIS A 299 15.17 -22.36 0.92
C HIS A 299 13.83 -23.09 0.90
N ARG A 300 12.91 -22.74 1.82
CA ARG A 300 11.56 -23.32 1.84
C ARG A 300 10.77 -22.96 0.58
N LEU A 301 10.93 -21.73 0.08
CA LEU A 301 10.28 -21.31 -1.15
C LEU A 301 10.78 -22.13 -2.35
N ALA A 302 12.09 -22.32 -2.45
CA ALA A 302 12.68 -23.14 -3.49
C ALA A 302 12.26 -24.61 -3.39
N GLU A 303 12.18 -25.18 -2.19
CA GLU A 303 11.70 -26.54 -1.95
C GLU A 303 10.26 -26.72 -2.41
N ALA A 304 9.36 -25.79 -2.07
CA ALA A 304 7.98 -25.83 -2.56
C ALA A 304 7.89 -25.64 -4.09
N ALA A 305 8.72 -24.75 -4.65
CA ALA A 305 8.72 -24.44 -6.07
C ALA A 305 9.11 -25.63 -6.94
N GLU A 306 9.96 -26.54 -6.46
CA GLU A 306 10.30 -27.79 -7.15
C GLU A 306 9.07 -28.66 -7.43
N SER A 307 8.07 -28.61 -6.55
CA SER A 307 6.79 -29.31 -6.67
C SER A 307 5.69 -28.44 -7.33
N GLY A 308 6.03 -27.34 -8.00
CA GLY A 308 5.05 -26.47 -8.67
C GLY A 308 4.25 -25.55 -7.74
N VAL A 309 4.65 -25.41 -6.48
CA VAL A 309 3.94 -24.62 -5.45
C VAL A 309 4.78 -23.43 -4.99
N GLY A 310 4.26 -22.22 -5.07
CA GLY A 310 4.86 -21.03 -4.48
C GLY A 310 4.15 -20.59 -3.21
N PHE A 311 4.83 -19.79 -2.37
CA PHE A 311 4.14 -18.95 -1.39
C PHE A 311 4.49 -17.47 -1.57
N HIS A 312 3.56 -16.59 -1.20
CA HIS A 312 3.71 -15.14 -1.41
C HIS A 312 3.25 -14.33 -0.19
N HIS A 313 4.17 -13.55 0.35
CA HIS A 313 3.87 -12.62 1.45
C HIS A 313 4.93 -11.52 1.59
N ALA A 314 4.62 -10.50 2.37
CA ALA A 314 5.52 -9.36 2.63
C ALA A 314 6.89 -9.74 3.26
N GLY A 315 7.01 -10.92 3.88
CA GLY A 315 8.28 -11.39 4.44
C GLY A 315 9.33 -11.84 3.41
N LEU A 316 8.94 -12.05 2.15
CA LEU A 316 9.89 -12.36 1.06
C LEU A 316 10.64 -11.11 0.62
N VAL A 317 11.81 -11.25 0.01
CA VAL A 317 12.45 -10.14 -0.72
C VAL A 317 11.69 -9.84 -2.01
N ASN A 318 11.92 -8.66 -2.59
CA ASN A 318 11.23 -8.25 -3.82
C ASN A 318 11.48 -9.20 -4.99
N GLU A 319 12.72 -9.71 -5.12
CA GLU A 319 13.10 -10.61 -6.20
C GLU A 319 12.38 -11.96 -6.13
N HIS A 320 12.28 -12.58 -4.94
CA HIS A 320 11.47 -13.78 -4.73
C HIS A 320 10.00 -13.57 -5.11
N ARG A 321 9.39 -12.43 -4.74
CA ARG A 321 8.01 -12.12 -5.12
C ARG A 321 7.87 -12.04 -6.64
N ALA A 322 8.78 -11.34 -7.31
CA ALA A 322 8.75 -11.18 -8.77
C ALA A 322 8.92 -12.52 -9.50
N LEU A 323 9.80 -13.40 -9.00
CA LEU A 323 10.00 -14.76 -9.53
C LEU A 323 8.71 -15.59 -9.41
N VAL A 324 8.09 -15.62 -8.22
CA VAL A 324 6.84 -16.37 -8.00
C VAL A 324 5.71 -15.84 -8.87
N GLU A 325 5.54 -14.52 -8.97
CA GLU A 325 4.50 -13.89 -9.78
C GLU A 325 4.67 -14.17 -11.27
N SER A 326 5.91 -14.10 -11.77
CA SER A 326 6.23 -14.33 -13.18
C SER A 326 6.08 -15.82 -13.53
N ALA A 327 6.60 -16.71 -12.69
CA ALA A 327 6.45 -18.15 -12.87
C ALA A 327 4.98 -18.60 -12.85
N PHE A 328 4.13 -17.98 -12.03
CA PHE A 328 2.71 -18.27 -12.05
C PHE A 328 2.03 -17.75 -13.32
N ARG A 329 2.35 -16.53 -13.79
CA ARG A 329 1.86 -16.01 -15.09
C ARG A 329 2.27 -16.89 -16.27
N GLU A 330 3.48 -17.41 -16.23
CA GLU A 330 4.06 -18.30 -17.26
C GLU A 330 3.60 -19.76 -17.12
N ARG A 331 2.83 -20.09 -16.07
CA ARG A 331 2.36 -21.45 -15.73
C ARG A 331 3.47 -22.45 -15.38
N ASN A 332 4.62 -21.94 -14.95
CA ASN A 332 5.68 -22.75 -14.33
C ASN A 332 5.31 -23.11 -12.87
N LEU A 333 4.40 -22.36 -12.25
CA LEU A 333 3.76 -22.70 -10.98
C LEU A 333 2.26 -22.95 -11.17
N GLY A 334 1.76 -24.04 -10.59
CA GLY A 334 0.34 -24.37 -10.54
C GLY A 334 -0.40 -23.63 -9.43
N VAL A 335 0.30 -23.36 -8.31
CA VAL A 335 -0.31 -22.88 -7.08
C VAL A 335 0.50 -21.74 -6.44
N ILE A 336 -0.18 -20.74 -5.89
CA ILE A 336 0.41 -19.81 -4.91
C ILE A 336 -0.41 -19.83 -3.61
N CYS A 337 0.27 -20.10 -2.50
CA CYS A 337 -0.25 -19.89 -1.14
C CYS A 337 0.12 -18.48 -0.66
N ALA A 338 -0.87 -17.60 -0.45
CA ALA A 338 -0.60 -16.18 -0.22
C ALA A 338 -1.30 -15.62 1.02
N THR A 339 -0.68 -14.60 1.61
CA THR A 339 -1.40 -13.68 2.50
C THR A 339 -2.26 -12.70 1.67
N PRO A 340 -3.28 -12.05 2.27
CA PRO A 340 -4.16 -11.11 1.56
C PRO A 340 -3.47 -10.00 0.76
N THR A 341 -2.22 -9.68 1.09
CA THR A 341 -1.42 -8.67 0.38
C THR A 341 -1.29 -8.93 -1.11
N LEU A 342 -1.36 -10.19 -1.58
CA LEU A 342 -1.31 -10.51 -3.01
C LEU A 342 -2.59 -10.09 -3.76
N ALA A 343 -3.74 -10.05 -3.06
CA ALA A 343 -5.00 -9.63 -3.66
C ALA A 343 -4.97 -8.14 -4.06
N ALA A 344 -4.13 -7.35 -3.40
CA ALA A 344 -3.90 -5.95 -3.69
C ALA A 344 -2.65 -5.78 -4.58
N GLY A 345 -2.87 -5.54 -5.88
CA GLY A 345 -1.86 -4.88 -6.70
C GLY A 345 -0.90 -5.75 -7.52
N VAL A 346 -1.30 -6.98 -7.88
CA VAL A 346 -0.62 -7.76 -8.93
C VAL A 346 -1.67 -8.41 -9.83
N ASN A 347 -1.46 -8.39 -11.14
CA ASN A 347 -2.32 -9.07 -12.10
C ASN A 347 -2.01 -10.58 -12.23
N VAL A 348 -2.35 -11.36 -11.20
CA VAL A 348 -2.23 -12.83 -11.18
C VAL A 348 -3.60 -13.52 -11.09
N PRO A 349 -4.36 -13.66 -12.20
CA PRO A 349 -5.61 -14.41 -12.19
C PRO A 349 -5.36 -15.93 -12.15
N ALA A 350 -6.28 -16.66 -11.52
CA ALA A 350 -6.23 -18.12 -11.41
C ALA A 350 -7.60 -18.72 -11.75
N ARG A 351 -7.67 -20.02 -12.09
CA ARG A 351 -8.97 -20.65 -12.35
C ARG A 351 -9.82 -20.73 -11.07
N ARG A 352 -9.17 -21.15 -9.98
CA ARG A 352 -9.78 -21.27 -8.66
C ARG A 352 -9.04 -20.37 -7.66
N VAL A 353 -9.81 -19.74 -6.78
CA VAL A 353 -9.33 -19.07 -5.58
C VAL A 353 -9.92 -19.81 -4.39
N VAL A 354 -9.11 -20.16 -3.41
CA VAL A 354 -9.54 -20.74 -2.13
C VAL A 354 -9.17 -19.76 -1.04
N VAL A 355 -10.14 -19.27 -0.28
CA VAL A 355 -9.91 -18.43 0.90
C VAL A 355 -10.08 -19.32 2.12
N ARG A 356 -8.96 -19.83 2.63
CA ARG A 356 -8.96 -20.77 3.76
C ARG A 356 -9.26 -20.06 5.07
N ASP A 357 -8.58 -18.96 5.33
CA ASP A 357 -8.70 -18.25 6.60
C ASP A 357 -9.44 -16.91 6.42
N LEU A 358 -10.61 -16.79 7.04
CA LEU A 358 -11.49 -15.61 6.93
C LEU A 358 -11.42 -14.68 8.16
N GLU A 359 -10.44 -14.92 9.03
CA GLU A 359 -10.21 -14.14 10.25
C GLU A 359 -8.72 -13.82 10.44
N ARG A 360 -8.45 -12.63 10.97
CA ARG A 360 -7.10 -12.16 11.31
C ARG A 360 -7.04 -11.54 12.70
N TYR A 361 -5.88 -11.67 13.34
CA TYR A 361 -5.61 -11.02 14.61
C TYR A 361 -5.30 -9.53 14.42
N THR A 362 -6.03 -8.65 15.10
CA THR A 362 -5.85 -7.19 15.02
C THR A 362 -4.80 -6.65 15.97
N GLY A 363 -4.18 -7.51 16.79
CA GLY A 363 -3.33 -7.08 17.92
C GLY A 363 -4.07 -7.12 19.25
N GLU A 364 -5.41 -7.08 19.22
CA GLU A 364 -6.26 -7.15 20.40
C GLU A 364 -7.14 -8.40 20.36
N GLU A 365 -7.82 -8.63 19.23
CA GLU A 365 -8.75 -9.74 19.06
C GLU A 365 -8.65 -10.40 17.68
N MET A 366 -9.27 -11.57 17.53
CA MET A 366 -9.53 -12.14 16.22
C MET A 366 -10.74 -11.44 15.61
N SER A 367 -10.58 -10.95 14.39
CA SER A 367 -11.62 -10.25 13.64
C SER A 367 -11.82 -10.90 12.28
N LYS A 368 -13.06 -10.95 11.82
CA LYS A 368 -13.38 -11.37 10.45
C LYS A 368 -12.76 -10.39 9.45
N LEU A 369 -12.31 -10.89 8.30
CA LEU A 369 -11.82 -10.04 7.23
C LEU A 369 -12.93 -9.07 6.73
N PRO A 370 -12.54 -7.86 6.26
CA PRO A 370 -13.47 -6.98 5.56
C PRO A 370 -14.03 -7.66 4.30
N VAL A 371 -15.30 -7.42 3.99
CA VAL A 371 -15.96 -8.04 2.82
C VAL A 371 -15.25 -7.65 1.53
N LEU A 372 -14.85 -6.38 1.40
CA LEU A 372 -14.11 -5.89 0.24
C LEU A 372 -12.79 -6.62 0.02
N GLU A 373 -12.08 -6.99 1.10
CA GLU A 373 -10.81 -7.74 1.01
C GLU A 373 -11.04 -9.17 0.50
N VAL A 374 -12.09 -9.83 0.96
CA VAL A 374 -12.50 -11.17 0.49
C VAL A 374 -12.98 -11.10 -0.96
N HIS A 375 -13.79 -10.11 -1.32
CA HIS A 375 -14.26 -9.92 -2.70
C HIS A 375 -13.11 -9.62 -3.68
N GLN A 376 -12.08 -8.90 -3.24
CA GLN A 376 -10.85 -8.70 -4.02
C GLN A 376 -10.09 -10.00 -4.26
N MET A 377 -10.03 -10.90 -3.28
CA MET A 377 -9.46 -12.25 -3.46
C MET A 377 -10.30 -13.05 -4.46
N CYS A 378 -11.61 -13.14 -4.24
CA CYS A 378 -12.53 -13.88 -5.10
C CYS A 378 -12.50 -13.36 -6.55
N GLY A 379 -12.35 -12.06 -6.73
CA GLY A 379 -12.24 -11.41 -8.04
C GLY A 379 -11.00 -11.80 -8.86
N ARG A 380 -10.02 -12.52 -8.27
CA ARG A 380 -8.88 -13.11 -8.99
C ARG A 380 -9.21 -14.44 -9.66
N ALA A 381 -10.38 -15.02 -9.38
CA ALA A 381 -10.82 -16.26 -10.01
C ALA A 381 -11.37 -16.01 -11.43
N GLY A 382 -10.95 -16.85 -12.37
CA GLY A 382 -11.26 -16.82 -13.79
C GLY A 382 -10.20 -16.08 -14.61
N ARG A 383 -9.42 -16.81 -15.42
CA ARG A 383 -8.44 -16.23 -16.35
C ARG A 383 -9.13 -15.85 -17.66
N PRO A 384 -9.13 -14.56 -18.07
CA PRO A 384 -9.71 -14.13 -19.34
C PRO A 384 -9.16 -14.94 -20.52
N HIS A 385 -10.04 -15.31 -21.46
CA HIS A 385 -9.75 -16.10 -22.67
C HIS A 385 -9.27 -17.54 -22.46
N LEU A 386 -9.03 -17.96 -21.22
CA LEU A 386 -8.49 -19.28 -20.88
C LEU A 386 -9.52 -20.15 -20.17
N ASP A 387 -10.23 -19.57 -19.21
CA ASP A 387 -11.20 -20.30 -18.39
C ASP A 387 -12.64 -20.01 -18.82
N PRO A 388 -13.53 -21.01 -18.83
CA PRO A 388 -14.96 -20.80 -19.11
C PRO A 388 -15.69 -20.10 -17.97
N TYR A 389 -15.19 -20.25 -16.74
CA TYR A 389 -15.67 -19.64 -15.51
C TYR A 389 -14.52 -19.65 -14.47
N GLY A 390 -14.60 -18.77 -13.48
CA GLY A 390 -13.77 -18.77 -12.28
C GLY A 390 -14.55 -19.28 -11.07
N GLU A 391 -13.86 -19.91 -10.13
CA GLU A 391 -14.44 -20.38 -8.86
C GLU A 391 -13.72 -19.74 -7.69
N ALA A 392 -14.47 -19.16 -6.76
CA ALA A 392 -13.96 -18.73 -5.48
C ALA A 392 -14.62 -19.55 -4.37
N VAL A 393 -13.82 -20.20 -3.53
CA VAL A 393 -14.30 -21.08 -2.46
C VAL A 393 -13.86 -20.53 -1.12
N LEU A 394 -14.82 -20.28 -0.23
CA LEU A 394 -14.59 -19.92 1.16
C LEU A 394 -14.59 -21.21 1.99
N VAL A 395 -13.50 -21.47 2.71
CA VAL A 395 -13.39 -22.68 3.53
C VAL A 395 -14.07 -22.42 4.88
N GLY A 396 -15.04 -23.27 5.21
CA GLY A 396 -15.70 -23.30 6.51
C GLY A 396 -16.04 -24.73 6.89
N ASP A 397 -16.99 -24.84 7.81
CA ASP A 397 -17.55 -26.10 8.31
C ASP A 397 -19.08 -25.98 8.46
N GLU A 398 -19.75 -27.08 8.84
CA GLU A 398 -21.21 -27.11 9.01
C GLU A 398 -21.73 -26.02 9.96
N ARG A 399 -20.88 -25.52 10.87
CA ARG A 399 -21.25 -24.52 11.90
C ARG A 399 -21.08 -23.09 11.40
N THR A 400 -20.17 -22.88 10.45
CA THR A 400 -19.75 -21.56 9.97
C THR A 400 -20.24 -21.27 8.55
N ALA A 401 -20.64 -22.29 7.78
CA ALA A 401 -21.01 -22.14 6.38
C ALA A 401 -22.13 -21.12 6.15
N GLU A 402 -23.20 -21.15 6.95
CA GLU A 402 -24.31 -20.17 6.87
C GLU A 402 -23.81 -18.75 7.16
N ASP A 403 -23.02 -18.57 8.22
CA ASP A 403 -22.41 -17.28 8.59
C ASP A 403 -21.47 -16.73 7.50
N LEU A 404 -20.72 -17.61 6.82
CA LEU A 404 -19.84 -17.24 5.71
C LEU A 404 -20.64 -16.86 4.47
N TRP A 405 -21.72 -17.60 4.20
CA TRP A 405 -22.63 -17.32 3.11
C TRP A 405 -23.26 -15.94 3.26
N ASP A 406 -23.91 -15.69 4.40
CA ASP A 406 -24.57 -14.42 4.71
C ASP A 406 -23.60 -13.23 4.64
N ARG A 407 -22.36 -13.42 5.12
CA ARG A 407 -21.38 -12.33 5.23
C ARG A 407 -20.61 -12.03 3.95
N TYR A 408 -20.34 -13.02 3.10
CA TYR A 408 -19.42 -12.84 1.98
C TYR A 408 -20.00 -13.21 0.62
N VAL A 409 -21.01 -14.08 0.57
CA VAL A 409 -21.67 -14.49 -0.68
C VAL A 409 -22.90 -13.62 -0.94
N ASP A 410 -23.78 -13.48 0.06
CA ASP A 410 -24.99 -12.67 -0.04
C ASP A 410 -24.74 -11.18 0.24
N ALA A 411 -23.64 -10.86 0.92
CA ALA A 411 -23.32 -9.48 1.24
C ALA A 411 -23.00 -8.66 -0.02
N GLY A 412 -23.62 -7.48 -0.08
CA GLY A 412 -23.21 -6.43 -1.00
C GLY A 412 -21.79 -5.93 -0.69
N PRO A 413 -21.22 -5.14 -1.61
CA PRO A 413 -19.94 -4.47 -1.38
C PRO A 413 -20.01 -3.54 -0.14
N GLU A 414 -18.86 -3.22 0.46
CA GLU A 414 -18.79 -2.27 1.59
C GLU A 414 -18.83 -0.82 1.10
N ALA A 415 -19.41 0.07 1.92
CA ALA A 415 -19.36 1.50 1.69
C ALA A 415 -17.94 2.05 1.94
N VAL A 416 -17.56 3.04 1.15
CA VAL A 416 -16.33 3.82 1.35
C VAL A 416 -16.62 4.95 2.32
N GLU A 417 -15.97 4.92 3.48
CA GLU A 417 -16.07 5.96 4.50
C GLU A 417 -14.74 6.69 4.67
N SER A 418 -14.75 8.03 4.60
CA SER A 418 -13.55 8.82 4.83
C SER A 418 -12.91 8.50 6.19
N GLN A 419 -11.59 8.40 6.19
CA GLN A 419 -10.78 8.19 7.38
C GLN A 419 -10.09 9.47 7.84
N LEU A 420 -10.34 10.61 7.18
CA LEU A 420 -9.67 11.88 7.47
C LEU A 420 -10.01 12.43 8.86
N ALA A 421 -11.13 12.03 9.46
CA ALA A 421 -11.53 12.42 10.81
C ALA A 421 -10.54 12.02 11.92
N ALA A 422 -9.67 11.04 11.65
CA ALA A 422 -8.65 10.60 12.58
C ALA A 422 -7.71 11.76 12.96
N ARG A 423 -7.43 11.91 14.26
CA ARG A 423 -6.66 13.04 14.78
C ARG A 423 -5.23 13.07 14.24
N GLU A 424 -4.63 11.91 14.06
CA GLU A 424 -3.30 11.75 13.44
C GLU A 424 -3.30 12.23 11.98
N ALA A 425 -4.36 11.91 11.23
CA ALA A 425 -4.50 12.29 9.83
C ALA A 425 -4.68 13.80 9.69
N LEU A 426 -5.60 14.41 10.45
CA LEU A 426 -5.81 15.86 10.44
C LEU A 426 -4.54 16.63 10.79
N ARG A 427 -3.81 16.23 11.85
CA ARG A 427 -2.54 16.87 12.23
C ARG A 427 -1.53 16.86 11.06
N THR A 428 -1.38 15.72 10.41
CA THR A 428 -0.46 15.56 9.29
C THR A 428 -0.84 16.48 8.12
N HIS A 429 -2.10 16.46 7.72
CA HIS A 429 -2.57 17.18 6.54
C HIS A 429 -2.74 18.69 6.78
N VAL A 430 -3.19 19.12 7.96
CA VAL A 430 -3.24 20.55 8.32
C VAL A 430 -1.83 21.14 8.33
N LEU A 431 -0.87 20.47 8.97
CA LEU A 431 0.52 20.95 8.96
C LEU A 431 1.07 21.03 7.53
N SER A 432 0.85 19.99 6.72
CA SER A 432 1.28 19.94 5.33
C SER A 432 0.76 21.10 4.49
N VAL A 433 -0.52 21.39 4.64
CA VAL A 433 -1.23 22.43 3.88
C VAL A 433 -0.69 23.81 4.24
N VAL A 434 -0.41 24.06 5.52
CA VAL A 434 0.20 25.33 5.94
C VAL A 434 1.69 25.42 5.55
N ALA A 435 2.46 24.35 5.79
CA ALA A 435 3.89 24.30 5.51
C ALA A 435 4.24 24.42 4.01
N SER A 436 3.38 23.91 3.14
CA SER A 436 3.54 24.04 1.68
C SER A 436 3.16 25.44 1.16
N GLY A 437 2.66 26.33 2.02
CA GLY A 437 2.15 27.65 1.64
C GLY A 437 0.84 27.61 0.87
N PHE A 438 0.14 26.46 0.83
CA PHE A 438 -1.17 26.35 0.18
C PHE A 438 -2.24 27.12 0.95
N ALA A 439 -2.14 27.16 2.28
CA ALA A 439 -3.03 27.89 3.17
C ALA A 439 -2.21 28.65 4.21
N ASP A 440 -2.60 29.89 4.51
CA ASP A 440 -1.92 30.78 5.46
C ASP A 440 -2.85 31.30 6.57
N SER A 441 -4.08 30.81 6.59
CA SER A 441 -5.13 31.24 7.50
C SER A 441 -6.12 30.12 7.77
N THR A 442 -6.78 30.17 8.93
CA THR A 442 -7.87 29.25 9.29
C THR A 442 -8.92 29.14 8.17
N ALA A 443 -9.30 30.25 7.55
CA ALA A 443 -10.27 30.28 6.46
C ALA A 443 -9.80 29.47 5.23
N SER A 444 -8.54 29.64 4.81
CA SER A 444 -7.98 28.89 3.67
C SER A 444 -7.82 27.40 3.95
N VAL A 445 -7.49 27.00 5.20
CA VAL A 445 -7.46 25.58 5.58
C VAL A 445 -8.88 25.00 5.57
N LEU A 446 -9.87 25.74 6.08
CA LEU A 446 -11.27 25.30 6.04
C LEU A 446 -11.80 25.16 4.61
N ASP A 447 -11.43 26.04 3.67
CA ASP A 447 -11.83 25.91 2.26
C ASP A 447 -11.29 24.62 1.60
N LEU A 448 -10.09 24.18 1.99
CA LEU A 448 -9.58 22.89 1.55
C LEU A 448 -10.31 21.74 2.23
N LEU A 449 -10.49 21.79 3.56
CA LEU A 449 -11.20 20.75 4.30
C LEU A 449 -12.64 20.59 3.81
N ASP A 450 -13.31 21.67 3.42
CA ASP A 450 -14.65 21.65 2.82
C ASP A 450 -14.69 20.91 1.47
N ALA A 451 -13.58 20.91 0.72
CA ALA A 451 -13.46 20.18 -0.54
C ALA A 451 -13.14 18.68 -0.36
N THR A 452 -12.99 18.19 0.87
CA THR A 452 -12.63 16.78 1.13
C THR A 452 -13.84 15.85 1.10
N PHE A 453 -13.59 14.56 0.87
CA PHE A 453 -14.63 13.53 0.91
C PHE A 453 -15.26 13.43 2.31
N PHE A 454 -14.49 13.67 3.37
CA PHE A 454 -14.97 13.76 4.74
C PHE A 454 -16.07 14.82 4.92
N ALA A 455 -15.81 16.05 4.44
CA ALA A 455 -16.79 17.13 4.51
C ALA A 455 -18.01 16.83 3.64
N HIS A 456 -17.81 16.19 2.48
CA HIS A 456 -18.91 15.75 1.62
C HIS A 456 -19.85 14.75 2.33
N GLN A 457 -19.29 13.74 3.01
CA GLN A 457 -20.05 12.73 3.74
C GLN A 457 -20.66 13.27 5.04
N SER A 458 -20.05 14.29 5.64
CA SER A 458 -20.44 14.86 6.93
C SER A 458 -20.69 16.38 6.84
N PRO A 459 -21.71 16.84 6.10
CA PRO A 459 -21.92 18.28 5.83
C PRO A 459 -22.25 19.11 7.08
N ASP A 460 -22.71 18.47 8.17
CA ASP A 460 -23.03 19.12 9.44
C ASP A 460 -21.85 19.10 10.45
N VAL A 461 -20.67 18.62 10.04
CA VAL A 461 -19.51 18.53 10.93
C VAL A 461 -18.94 19.91 11.27
N ASP A 462 -18.55 20.11 12.53
CA ASP A 462 -17.87 21.32 12.97
C ASP A 462 -16.37 21.27 12.58
N LEU A 463 -16.08 21.54 11.30
CA LEU A 463 -14.72 21.61 10.79
C LEU A 463 -13.88 22.65 11.53
N SER A 464 -14.48 23.78 11.94
CA SER A 464 -13.78 24.82 12.69
C SER A 464 -13.30 24.30 14.04
N GLY A 465 -14.17 23.66 14.81
CA GLY A 465 -13.80 23.08 16.11
C GLY A 465 -12.74 21.98 15.98
N LEU A 466 -12.81 21.16 14.93
CA LEU A 466 -11.77 20.16 14.64
C LEU A 466 -10.43 20.83 14.34
N LEU A 467 -10.43 21.84 13.46
CA LEU A 467 -9.23 22.59 13.09
C LEU A 467 -8.61 23.29 14.31
N ASP A 468 -9.39 23.99 15.12
CA ASP A 468 -8.93 24.68 16.33
C ASP A 468 -8.18 23.72 17.28
N THR A 469 -8.69 22.50 17.40
CA THR A 469 -8.03 21.53 18.27
C THR A 469 -6.73 21.01 17.67
N VAL A 470 -6.71 20.77 16.35
CA VAL A 470 -5.54 20.28 15.62
C VAL A 470 -4.43 21.33 15.56
N THR A 471 -4.77 22.60 15.32
CA THR A 471 -3.78 23.70 15.35
C THR A 471 -3.20 23.87 16.76
N GLY A 472 -4.02 23.73 17.81
CA GLY A 472 -3.55 23.71 19.20
C GLY A 472 -2.58 22.56 19.51
N GLU A 473 -2.86 21.35 19.01
CA GLU A 473 -1.96 20.19 19.14
C GLU A 473 -0.63 20.42 18.39
N LEU A 474 -0.68 20.89 17.14
CA LEU A 474 0.51 21.19 16.34
C LEU A 474 1.36 22.32 16.95
N SER A 475 0.72 23.33 17.52
CA SER A 475 1.41 24.40 18.25
C SER A 475 2.07 23.89 19.52
N GLY A 476 1.40 22.99 20.26
CA GLY A 476 2.00 22.30 21.41
C GLY A 476 3.21 21.43 21.06
N MET A 477 3.32 20.98 19.80
CA MET A 477 4.47 20.27 19.26
C MET A 477 5.56 21.20 18.67
N GLU A 478 5.40 22.52 18.78
CA GLU A 478 6.29 23.54 18.20
C GLU A 478 6.36 23.50 16.65
N LEU A 479 5.33 22.97 15.99
CA LEU A 479 5.29 22.81 14.53
C LEU A 479 4.45 23.88 13.83
N LEU A 480 3.58 24.57 14.56
CA LEU A 480 2.66 25.57 14.01
C LEU A 480 2.53 26.78 14.94
N ASP A 481 2.65 27.97 14.36
CA ASP A 481 2.33 29.23 15.00
C ASP A 481 0.90 29.67 14.63
N VAL A 482 0.12 30.02 15.65
CA VAL A 482 -1.24 30.57 15.51
C VAL A 482 -1.20 32.01 16.01
N GLY A 483 -1.48 32.97 15.13
CA GLY A 483 -1.41 34.40 15.46
C GLY A 483 -2.63 35.19 14.99
N GLU A 484 -2.79 36.41 15.49
CA GLU A 484 -3.79 37.35 14.96
C GLU A 484 -3.31 37.88 13.60
N ALA A 485 -4.17 37.80 12.55
CA ALA A 485 -3.82 38.34 11.23
C ALA A 485 -3.41 39.82 11.31
N THR A 486 -2.17 40.12 10.89
CA THR A 486 -1.70 41.50 10.78
C THR A 486 -2.16 42.10 9.44
N ALA A 487 -2.72 43.30 9.49
CA ALA A 487 -3.38 43.97 8.36
C ALA A 487 -2.44 44.43 7.20
N GLU A 488 -1.25 43.84 7.05
CA GLU A 488 -0.24 44.29 6.07
C GLU A 488 -0.21 43.47 4.76
N THR A 489 -1.05 42.43 4.61
CA THR A 489 -1.08 41.56 3.41
C THR A 489 -2.46 41.44 2.73
N THR A 490 -3.29 42.48 2.75
CA THR A 490 -4.50 42.51 1.91
C THR A 490 -4.36 43.53 0.78
N ASP A 491 -4.22 43.02 -0.45
CA ASP A 491 -4.63 43.77 -1.64
C ASP A 491 -6.09 44.22 -1.47
N ALA A 492 -6.36 45.44 -1.89
CA ALA A 492 -7.41 46.31 -1.36
C ALA A 492 -8.87 45.98 -1.77
N ASP A 493 -9.25 44.72 -2.02
CA ASP A 493 -10.60 44.37 -2.51
C ASP A 493 -11.39 43.34 -1.65
N THR A 494 -10.89 42.90 -0.51
CA THR A 494 -11.61 41.95 0.39
C THR A 494 -11.79 42.49 1.82
N ALA A 495 -12.24 43.74 1.95
CA ALA A 495 -12.55 44.33 3.25
C ALA A 495 -14.07 44.49 3.45
N ALA A 496 -14.81 43.40 3.68
CA ALA A 496 -16.16 43.47 4.24
C ALA A 496 -16.76 42.14 4.72
N THR A 497 -16.13 41.45 5.68
CA THR A 497 -16.85 40.67 6.71
C THR A 497 -15.88 40.36 7.84
N GLY A 498 -16.17 40.88 9.04
CA GLY A 498 -15.38 40.57 10.22
C GLY A 498 -15.69 39.17 10.73
N ASP A 499 -14.67 38.33 10.73
CA ASP A 499 -14.31 37.47 11.86
C ASP A 499 -12.78 37.45 11.92
N GLY A 500 -12.19 37.35 13.11
CA GLY A 500 -10.74 37.33 13.24
C GLY A 500 -10.21 36.04 12.63
N SER A 501 -9.81 36.04 11.36
CA SER A 501 -9.13 34.89 10.78
C SER A 501 -7.73 34.82 11.39
N ASP A 502 -7.49 33.84 12.26
CA ASP A 502 -6.16 33.59 12.78
C ASP A 502 -5.22 33.26 11.61
N ALA A 503 -4.11 33.97 11.54
CA ALA A 503 -3.03 33.65 10.62
C ALA A 503 -2.35 32.37 11.12
N LEU A 504 -2.11 31.45 10.19
CA LEU A 504 -1.44 30.19 10.45
C LEU A 504 -0.11 30.19 9.72
N ALA A 505 0.96 29.88 10.43
CA ALA A 505 2.28 29.71 9.83
C ALA A 505 2.94 28.45 10.39
N ALA A 506 3.52 27.63 9.53
CA ALA A 506 4.38 26.56 9.98
C ALA A 506 5.65 27.16 10.58
N THR A 507 6.13 26.60 11.70
CA THR A 507 7.46 26.94 12.20
C THR A 507 8.52 26.35 11.26
N SER A 508 9.79 26.75 11.38
CA SER A 508 10.87 26.11 10.62
C SER A 508 10.96 24.59 10.88
N LEU A 509 10.61 24.16 12.11
CA LEU A 509 10.49 22.75 12.47
C LEU A 509 9.29 22.11 11.77
N GLY A 510 8.14 22.77 11.76
CA GLY A 510 6.94 22.33 11.04
C GLY A 510 7.16 22.15 9.54
N GLU A 511 7.80 23.13 8.90
CA GLU A 511 8.20 23.04 7.48
C GLU A 511 9.13 21.85 7.23
N THR A 512 10.08 21.60 8.14
CA THR A 512 11.02 20.48 8.01
C THR A 512 10.33 19.14 8.22
N VAL A 513 9.47 19.01 9.24
CA VAL A 513 8.64 17.82 9.47
C VAL A 513 7.78 17.51 8.25
N SER A 514 7.13 18.53 7.68
CA SER A 514 6.26 18.38 6.50
C SER A 514 7.03 17.92 5.27
N ARG A 515 8.18 18.55 4.96
CA ARG A 515 9.03 18.22 3.80
C ARG A 515 9.59 16.81 3.89
N GLN A 516 10.07 16.41 5.07
CA GLN A 516 10.58 15.05 5.33
C GLN A 516 9.49 13.97 5.30
N TYR A 517 8.21 14.37 5.12
CA TYR A 517 7.04 13.49 5.02
C TYR A 517 6.81 12.62 6.25
N VAL A 518 7.31 13.03 7.42
CA VAL A 518 7.11 12.33 8.69
C VAL A 518 5.87 12.87 9.41
N ARG A 519 5.24 12.03 10.23
CA ARG A 519 4.11 12.47 11.05
C ARG A 519 4.52 13.56 12.05
N PRO A 520 3.63 14.51 12.39
CA PRO A 520 3.87 15.50 13.44
C PRO A 520 4.39 14.90 14.75
N GLU A 521 3.85 13.77 15.20
CA GLU A 521 4.28 13.07 16.41
C GLU A 521 5.66 12.44 16.28
N THR A 522 6.00 11.94 15.10
CA THR A 522 7.37 11.50 14.79
C THR A 522 8.31 12.69 14.87
N GLY A 523 7.97 13.82 14.23
CA GLY A 523 8.74 15.06 14.31
C GLY A 523 8.98 15.52 15.74
N ALA A 524 7.93 15.58 16.56
CA ALA A 524 8.02 15.94 17.97
C ALA A 524 8.95 14.99 18.77
N ARG A 525 8.86 13.68 18.56
CA ARG A 525 9.76 12.69 19.21
C ARG A 525 11.20 12.82 18.74
N LEU A 526 11.44 13.13 17.46
CA LEU A 526 12.78 13.38 16.93
C LEU A 526 13.38 14.64 17.58
N ILE A 527 12.61 15.73 17.67
CA ILE A 527 13.01 16.98 18.33
C ILE A 527 13.37 16.74 19.80
N GLU A 528 12.54 16.00 20.54
CA GLU A 528 12.82 15.62 21.93
C GLU A 528 14.09 14.76 22.04
N GLY A 529 14.25 13.79 21.13
CA GLY A 529 15.43 12.95 21.05
C GLY A 529 16.71 13.75 20.79
N ILE A 530 16.69 14.70 19.86
CA ILE A 530 17.82 15.59 19.54
C ILE A 530 18.22 16.40 20.78
N ARG A 531 17.25 17.06 21.43
CA ARG A 531 17.50 17.85 22.65
C ARG A 531 18.05 17.00 23.79
N THR A 532 17.60 15.74 23.89
CA THR A 532 18.13 14.79 24.88
C THR A 532 19.58 14.43 24.57
N ILE A 533 19.91 14.19 23.29
CA ILE A 533 21.26 13.84 22.84
C ILE A 533 22.27 14.96 23.15
N GLU A 534 21.89 16.24 22.97
CA GLU A 534 22.76 17.39 23.34
C GLU A 534 23.14 17.41 24.82
N GLY A 535 22.32 16.79 25.68
CA GLY A 535 22.58 16.67 27.11
C GLY A 535 23.37 15.42 27.52
N MET A 536 23.61 14.49 26.59
CA MET A 536 24.33 13.23 26.86
C MET A 536 25.84 13.47 26.88
N ALA A 537 26.59 12.57 27.54
CA ALA A 537 28.04 12.59 27.43
C ALA A 537 28.47 12.07 26.05
N ASP A 538 29.47 12.72 25.43
CA ASP A 538 29.96 12.35 24.09
C ASP A 538 30.31 10.85 23.95
N ASP A 539 30.88 10.25 24.99
CA ASP A 539 31.25 8.82 25.02
C ASP A 539 30.02 7.87 25.00
N ASP A 540 28.83 8.37 25.38
CA ASP A 540 27.58 7.62 25.42
C ASP A 540 26.74 7.79 24.13
N VAL A 541 27.03 8.82 23.31
CA VAL A 541 26.34 9.06 22.04
C VAL A 541 26.87 8.11 20.96
N THR A 542 26.10 7.08 20.66
CA THR A 542 26.48 5.99 19.74
C THR A 542 25.44 5.77 18.65
N ALA A 543 25.70 4.82 17.74
CA ALA A 543 24.71 4.43 16.75
C ALA A 543 23.37 3.98 17.38
N LEU A 544 23.42 3.31 18.53
CA LEU A 544 22.22 2.90 19.26
C LEU A 544 21.38 4.07 19.76
N THR A 545 22.00 5.24 19.96
CA THR A 545 21.30 6.46 20.39
C THR A 545 20.38 6.95 19.29
N ALA A 546 20.91 7.18 18.08
CA ALA A 546 20.10 7.58 16.93
C ALA A 546 19.07 6.51 16.56
N LEU A 547 19.49 5.23 16.53
CA LEU A 547 18.60 4.11 16.21
C LEU A 547 17.48 3.95 17.24
N GLY A 548 17.77 4.12 18.52
CA GLY A 548 16.78 4.07 19.59
C GLY A 548 15.70 5.14 19.43
N VAL A 549 16.09 6.37 19.09
CA VAL A 549 15.16 7.48 18.83
C VAL A 549 14.28 7.16 17.61
N VAL A 550 14.86 6.88 16.45
CA VAL A 550 14.08 6.70 15.21
C VAL A 550 13.20 5.45 15.25
N CYS A 551 13.67 4.34 15.85
CA CYS A 551 12.89 3.10 15.96
C CYS A 551 11.74 3.21 16.96
N ALA A 552 11.76 4.20 17.86
CA ALA A 552 10.67 4.49 18.80
C ALA A 552 9.63 5.47 18.23
N THR A 553 9.81 5.98 17.01
CA THR A 553 8.84 6.90 16.39
C THR A 553 7.60 6.16 15.87
N PRO A 554 6.42 6.81 15.82
CA PRO A 554 5.22 6.20 15.26
C PRO A 554 5.39 5.70 13.83
N ASP A 555 6.21 6.36 13.01
CA ASP A 555 6.50 5.98 11.61
C ASP A 555 7.31 4.71 11.43
N MET A 556 7.96 4.24 12.51
CA MET A 556 8.49 2.89 12.53
C MET A 556 7.36 1.87 12.74
N ARG A 557 7.34 0.82 11.90
CA ARG A 557 6.48 -0.33 12.15
C ARG A 557 7.15 -1.25 13.17
N GLY A 558 6.50 -1.50 14.30
CA GLY A 558 6.99 -2.42 15.32
C GLY A 558 7.08 -3.86 14.80
N THR A 559 8.00 -4.64 15.36
CA THR A 559 8.02 -6.10 15.21
C THR A 559 7.39 -6.75 16.41
N TYR A 560 6.72 -7.89 16.21
CA TYR A 560 6.28 -8.72 17.32
C TYR A 560 7.47 -9.12 18.21
N LEU A 561 7.29 -8.96 19.52
CA LEU A 561 8.27 -9.37 20.53
C LEU A 561 7.79 -10.64 21.22
N GLY A 562 8.40 -11.77 20.90
CA GLY A 562 8.07 -13.04 21.54
C GLY A 562 8.51 -13.07 23.00
N ASN A 563 7.80 -13.84 23.83
CA ASN A 563 8.11 -14.04 25.25
C ASN A 563 9.58 -14.44 25.53
N ARG A 564 10.19 -15.24 24.63
CA ARG A 564 11.60 -15.66 24.75
C ARG A 564 12.58 -14.54 24.40
N GLU A 565 12.21 -13.65 23.48
CA GLU A 565 13.03 -12.53 23.03
C GLU A 565 12.99 -11.39 24.04
N ARG A 566 11.85 -11.16 24.70
CA ARG A 566 11.66 -10.08 25.68
C ARG A 566 12.76 -10.00 26.73
N ALA A 567 13.11 -11.13 27.34
CA ALA A 567 14.17 -11.17 28.35
C ALA A 567 15.56 -10.89 27.77
N ASP A 568 15.82 -11.26 26.51
CA ASP A 568 17.09 -10.98 25.86
C ASP A 568 17.23 -9.51 25.49
N VAL A 569 16.18 -8.94 24.87
CA VAL A 569 16.11 -7.53 24.49
C VAL A 569 16.21 -6.63 25.72
N TYR A 570 15.49 -6.94 26.80
CA TYR A 570 15.61 -6.21 28.05
C TYR A 570 17.04 -6.23 28.61
N ARG A 571 17.69 -7.41 28.67
CA ARG A 571 19.09 -7.50 29.12
C ARG A 571 20.06 -6.77 28.20
N TYR A 572 19.76 -6.68 26.91
CA TYR A 572 20.53 -5.89 25.97
C TYR A 572 20.36 -4.40 26.27
N ALA A 573 19.12 -3.94 26.43
CA ALA A 573 18.78 -2.56 26.77
C ALA A 573 19.45 -2.13 28.08
N SER A 574 19.34 -2.92 29.15
CA SER A 574 19.97 -2.61 30.45
C SER A 574 21.50 -2.54 30.37
N ARG A 575 22.13 -3.31 29.48
CA ARG A 575 23.60 -3.27 29.28
C ARG A 575 24.05 -2.04 28.51
N HIS A 576 23.19 -1.49 27.66
CA HIS A 576 23.46 -0.33 26.82
C HIS A 576 22.60 0.88 27.24
N ALA A 577 22.16 0.93 28.51
CA ALA A 577 21.18 1.92 28.96
C ALA A 577 21.66 3.36 28.75
N ALA A 578 22.96 3.61 28.94
CA ALA A 578 23.57 4.92 28.71
C ALA A 578 23.50 5.38 27.25
N ALA A 579 23.39 4.44 26.29
CA ALA A 579 23.32 4.75 24.86
C ALA A 579 21.90 5.06 24.38
N PHE A 580 20.85 4.85 25.17
CA PHE A 580 19.46 5.14 24.79
C PHE A 580 18.97 6.44 25.42
N THR A 581 18.14 7.20 24.69
CA THR A 581 17.55 8.47 25.16
C THR A 581 16.42 8.30 26.16
N THR A 582 15.92 7.07 26.34
CA THR A 582 14.82 6.76 27.27
C THR A 582 15.22 5.55 28.11
N ALA A 583 15.23 5.73 29.43
CA ALA A 583 15.49 4.64 30.35
C ALA A 583 14.29 3.68 30.45
N PRO A 584 14.49 2.40 30.83
CA PRO A 584 13.39 1.44 30.95
C PRO A 584 12.30 1.88 31.93
N GLU A 585 12.66 2.60 33.00
CA GLU A 585 11.70 3.08 34.00
C GLU A 585 10.92 4.33 33.56
N GLU A 586 11.39 5.00 32.50
CA GLU A 586 10.83 6.24 31.95
C GLU A 586 9.95 5.98 30.72
N ALA A 587 9.91 4.73 30.23
CA ALA A 587 9.10 4.37 29.08
C ALA A 587 7.61 4.37 29.42
N ASP A 588 6.84 5.24 28.75
CA ASP A 588 5.37 5.31 28.88
C ASP A 588 4.68 3.99 28.50
N ASP A 589 5.17 3.36 27.43
CA ASP A 589 4.80 2.00 27.01
C ASP A 589 6.06 1.13 26.93
N PHE A 590 6.23 0.29 27.95
CA PHE A 590 7.39 -0.57 28.10
C PHE A 590 7.51 -1.64 26.99
N GLU A 591 6.39 -2.19 26.49
CA GLU A 591 6.44 -3.21 25.43
C GLU A 591 6.77 -2.55 24.09
N ALA A 592 6.15 -1.41 23.77
CA ALA A 592 6.49 -0.64 22.58
C ALA A 592 7.97 -0.21 22.59
N TRP A 593 8.48 0.24 23.74
CA TRP A 593 9.89 0.58 23.91
C TRP A 593 10.81 -0.62 23.69
N LEU A 594 10.48 -1.81 24.23
CA LEU A 594 11.26 -3.02 23.96
C LEU A 594 11.24 -3.42 22.47
N CYS A 595 10.10 -3.26 21.79
CA CYS A 595 10.02 -3.46 20.34
C CYS A 595 10.94 -2.50 19.58
N ALA A 596 10.98 -1.23 19.99
CA ALA A 596 11.90 -0.24 19.43
C ALA A 596 13.37 -0.63 19.67
N VAL A 597 13.72 -1.10 20.87
CA VAL A 597 15.09 -1.58 21.18
C VAL A 597 15.44 -2.83 20.35
N LYS A 598 14.51 -3.76 20.17
CA LYS A 598 14.70 -4.94 19.30
C LYS A 598 15.07 -4.49 17.89
N LEU A 599 14.33 -3.53 17.33
CA LEU A 599 14.58 -2.98 16.00
C LEU A 599 15.89 -2.21 15.91
N ALA A 600 16.17 -1.34 16.88
CA ALA A 600 17.41 -0.58 16.93
C ALA A 600 18.63 -1.51 16.96
N ARG A 601 18.55 -2.60 17.73
CA ARG A 601 19.60 -3.63 17.78
C ARG A 601 19.73 -4.39 16.46
N LEU A 602 18.62 -4.77 15.83
CA LEU A 602 18.63 -5.44 14.52
C LEU A 602 19.34 -4.59 13.47
N VAL A 603 18.94 -3.32 13.34
CA VAL A 603 19.52 -2.40 12.35
C VAL A 603 20.97 -2.05 12.70
N PHE A 604 21.30 -1.96 13.99
CA PHE A 604 22.69 -1.80 14.44
C PHE A 604 23.55 -2.99 13.98
N GLU A 605 23.12 -4.22 14.23
CA GLU A 605 23.86 -5.42 13.82
C GLU A 605 23.98 -5.53 12.30
N TRP A 606 22.96 -5.12 11.53
CA TRP A 606 23.05 -4.96 10.07
C TRP A 606 24.17 -3.99 9.68
N SER A 607 24.23 -2.80 10.30
CA SER A 607 25.28 -1.80 10.03
C SER A 607 26.70 -2.26 10.41
N GLU A 608 26.81 -3.30 11.24
CA GLU A 608 28.07 -3.95 11.62
C GLU A 608 28.43 -5.14 10.72
N GLY A 609 27.68 -5.35 9.62
CA GLY A 609 27.94 -6.39 8.62
C GLY A 609 27.36 -7.76 8.96
N ALA A 610 26.33 -7.84 9.82
CA ALA A 610 25.60 -9.08 10.01
C ALA A 610 24.86 -9.47 8.72
N SER A 611 24.96 -10.75 8.33
CA SER A 611 24.25 -11.24 7.15
C SER A 611 22.74 -11.30 7.38
N ILE A 612 21.96 -11.20 6.30
CA ILE A 612 20.49 -11.25 6.37
C ILE A 612 20.00 -12.54 7.03
N GLU A 613 20.65 -13.67 6.77
CA GLU A 613 20.31 -14.97 7.37
C GLU A 613 20.48 -14.94 8.89
N ALA A 614 21.58 -14.36 9.38
CA ALA A 614 21.86 -14.28 10.81
C ALA A 614 20.83 -13.40 11.55
N LEU A 615 20.32 -12.36 10.88
CA LEU A 615 19.31 -11.47 11.43
C LEU A 615 17.92 -12.11 11.42
N VAL A 616 17.52 -12.72 10.30
CA VAL A 616 16.27 -13.47 10.15
C VAL A 616 16.13 -14.52 11.26
N ASP A 617 17.17 -15.33 11.47
CA ASP A 617 17.17 -16.38 12.49
C ASP A 617 17.13 -15.81 13.93
N ARG A 618 17.88 -14.74 14.20
CA ARG A 618 18.00 -14.16 15.54
C ARG A 618 16.73 -13.43 15.97
N TYR A 619 16.14 -12.65 15.08
CA TYR A 619 15.03 -11.75 15.37
C TYR A 619 13.67 -12.28 14.94
N ARG A 620 13.64 -13.44 14.26
CA ARG A 620 12.41 -14.11 13.81
C ARG A 620 11.55 -13.19 12.94
N VAL A 621 12.21 -12.52 12.02
CA VAL A 621 11.61 -11.63 11.02
C VAL A 621 11.85 -12.24 9.64
N GLY A 622 11.04 -11.90 8.64
CA GLY A 622 11.33 -12.29 7.26
C GLY A 622 12.44 -11.44 6.65
N PRO A 623 13.17 -11.93 5.64
CA PRO A 623 14.20 -11.13 4.95
C PRO A 623 13.65 -9.80 4.40
N GLY A 624 12.45 -9.80 3.81
CA GLY A 624 11.80 -8.58 3.35
C GLY A 624 11.43 -7.60 4.48
N ASP A 625 11.25 -8.08 5.72
CA ASP A 625 11.07 -7.18 6.87
C ASP A 625 12.36 -6.47 7.21
N VAL A 626 13.51 -7.17 7.16
CA VAL A 626 14.84 -6.58 7.44
C VAL A 626 15.09 -5.42 6.49
N GLU A 627 14.94 -5.65 5.18
CA GLU A 627 15.08 -4.62 4.15
C GLU A 627 14.13 -3.44 4.42
N SER A 628 12.85 -3.73 4.67
CA SER A 628 11.83 -2.72 4.96
C SER A 628 12.13 -1.89 6.22
N HIS A 629 12.70 -2.52 7.26
CA HIS A 629 13.10 -1.82 8.49
C HIS A 629 14.32 -0.95 8.24
N VAL A 630 15.34 -1.45 7.53
CA VAL A 630 16.54 -0.69 7.18
C VAL A 630 16.17 0.52 6.32
N GLU A 631 15.35 0.35 5.28
CA GLU A 631 14.89 1.44 4.41
C GLU A 631 14.17 2.54 5.22
N ARG A 632 13.21 2.16 6.08
CA ARG A 632 12.51 3.13 6.95
C ARG A 632 13.45 3.81 7.93
N THR A 633 14.41 3.09 8.50
CA THR A 633 15.39 3.68 9.42
C THR A 633 16.28 4.68 8.69
N VAL A 634 16.73 4.39 7.47
CA VAL A 634 17.52 5.33 6.65
C VAL A 634 16.74 6.62 6.40
N TRP A 635 15.46 6.53 6.05
CA TRP A 635 14.57 7.68 5.88
C TRP A 635 14.41 8.49 7.16
N LEU A 636 14.09 7.84 8.29
CA LEU A 636 13.89 8.53 9.57
C LEU A 636 15.18 9.13 10.15
N LEU A 637 16.34 8.51 9.90
CA LEU A 637 17.64 9.11 10.24
C LEU A 637 17.89 10.37 9.39
N GLY A 638 17.46 10.38 8.12
CA GLY A 638 17.46 11.58 7.28
C GLY A 638 16.62 12.71 7.88
N ALA A 639 15.39 12.39 8.32
CA ALA A 639 14.52 13.34 9.01
C ALA A 639 15.13 13.86 10.33
N GLY A 640 15.75 12.98 11.11
CA GLY A 640 16.46 13.36 12.34
C GLY A 640 17.62 14.33 12.08
N ASP A 641 18.41 14.08 11.04
CA ASP A 641 19.51 14.96 10.61
C ASP A 641 19.00 16.35 10.15
N ALA A 642 17.95 16.37 9.32
CA ALA A 642 17.34 17.61 8.85
C ALA A 642 16.78 18.46 10.01
N LEU A 643 16.16 17.81 11.01
CA LEU A 643 15.65 18.49 12.20
C LEU A 643 16.79 18.97 13.12
N ALA A 644 17.87 18.20 13.27
CA ALA A 644 19.04 18.63 14.04
C ALA A 644 19.66 19.89 13.42
N ALA A 645 19.78 19.94 12.09
CA ALA A 645 20.23 21.13 11.36
C ALA A 645 19.28 22.32 11.55
N THR A 646 17.95 22.08 11.55
CA THR A 646 16.94 23.13 11.77
C THR A 646 16.98 23.70 13.19
N LEU A 647 17.34 22.87 14.17
CA LEU A 647 17.53 23.27 15.56
C LEU A 647 18.88 23.96 15.84
N ASP A 648 19.80 23.97 14.87
CA ASP A 648 21.21 24.35 15.08
C ASP A 648 21.89 23.53 16.19
N ALA A 649 21.49 22.25 16.30
CA ALA A 649 21.98 21.30 17.31
C ALA A 649 23.30 20.65 16.86
N ASP A 650 24.27 20.51 17.76
CA ASP A 650 25.55 19.83 17.49
C ASP A 650 25.38 18.30 17.59
N VAL A 651 24.54 17.72 16.72
CA VAL A 651 24.15 16.31 16.75
C VAL A 651 24.36 15.67 15.36
N ASP A 652 25.55 15.09 15.14
CA ASP A 652 25.95 14.47 13.87
C ASP A 652 25.62 12.97 13.76
N VAL A 653 25.13 12.36 14.84
CA VAL A 653 24.98 10.90 14.95
C VAL A 653 23.95 10.34 13.99
N PHE A 654 22.89 11.08 13.66
CA PHE A 654 21.86 10.66 12.70
C PHE A 654 22.44 10.44 11.31
N ASP A 655 23.12 11.45 10.76
CA ASP A 655 23.77 11.39 9.46
C ASP A 655 24.94 10.40 9.42
N ARG A 656 25.76 10.34 10.47
CA ARG A 656 26.84 9.34 10.57
C ARG A 656 26.31 7.91 10.47
N VAL A 657 25.23 7.59 11.18
CA VAL A 657 24.61 6.25 11.14
C VAL A 657 23.92 6.02 9.80
N ARG A 658 23.23 7.02 9.25
CA ARG A 658 22.58 6.95 7.94
C ARG A 658 23.56 6.60 6.82
N ARG A 659 24.70 7.31 6.72
CA ARG A 659 25.73 7.04 5.71
C ARG A 659 26.25 5.61 5.83
N ARG A 660 26.51 5.15 7.05
CA ARG A 660 26.96 3.78 7.30
C ARG A 660 25.95 2.74 6.82
N LEU A 661 24.66 2.95 7.04
CA LEU A 661 23.61 2.04 6.59
C LEU A 661 23.48 2.01 5.06
N VAL A 662 23.61 3.16 4.39
CA VAL A 662 23.60 3.24 2.92
C VAL A 662 24.80 2.51 2.34
N ASP A 663 26.01 2.75 2.86
CA ASP A 663 27.23 2.08 2.41
C ASP A 663 27.15 0.55 2.63
N SER A 664 26.53 0.12 3.73
CA SER A 664 26.35 -1.31 4.05
C SER A 664 25.33 -1.98 3.12
N ALA A 665 24.36 -1.24 2.59
CA ALA A 665 23.41 -1.77 1.61
C ALA A 665 24.10 -2.04 0.26
N ASP A 666 25.00 -1.15 -0.18
CA ASP A 666 25.73 -1.27 -1.45
C ASP A 666 26.77 -2.42 -1.45
N ASP A 667 27.25 -2.85 -0.27
CA ASP A 667 28.19 -3.97 -0.10
C ASP A 667 27.51 -5.36 -0.03
N THR A 668 26.18 -5.44 -0.17
CA THR A 668 25.44 -6.72 -0.17
C THR A 668 25.48 -7.34 -1.58
N PRO A 669 26.06 -8.53 -1.78
CA PRO A 669 26.14 -9.14 -3.11
C PRO A 669 24.74 -9.63 -3.53
N GLY A 670 24.05 -8.82 -4.34
CA GLY A 670 22.70 -9.11 -4.84
C GLY A 670 22.07 -7.92 -5.60
N ASP A 671 22.39 -6.67 -5.24
CA ASP A 671 21.80 -5.49 -5.90
C ASP A 671 22.50 -5.17 -7.24
N GLY A 672 22.25 -6.04 -8.23
CA GLY A 672 22.58 -5.83 -9.65
C GLY A 672 21.52 -5.04 -10.43
N VAL A 673 20.62 -4.32 -9.73
CA VAL A 673 19.70 -3.38 -10.36
C VAL A 673 20.30 -1.99 -10.29
N ASP A 674 20.62 -1.48 -11.47
CA ASP A 674 21.21 -0.18 -11.78
C ASP A 674 20.50 0.96 -11.04
N ARG A 675 20.91 1.25 -9.80
CA ARG A 675 20.67 2.56 -9.18
C ARG A 675 21.60 3.53 -9.92
N GLN A 676 21.08 4.13 -11.00
CA GLN A 676 21.80 5.20 -11.68
C GLN A 676 22.24 6.26 -10.66
N PRO A 677 23.42 6.85 -10.84
CA PRO A 677 24.01 7.72 -9.83
C PRO A 677 23.20 9.01 -9.70
N ARG A 678 22.75 9.25 -8.47
CA ARG A 678 22.50 10.52 -7.76
C ARG A 678 22.46 11.82 -8.56
#